data_AF-A0A9D2SYK5-F1
#
_entry.id   AF-A0A9D2SYK5-F1
#
_cell.length_a   1.000
_cell.length_b   1.000
_cell.length_c   1.000
_cell.angle_alpha   90.00
_cell.angle_beta   90.00
_cell.angle_gamma   90.00
#
_symmetry.space_group_name_H-M   'P 1'
#
loop_
_entity.id
_entity.type
_entity.pdbx_description
1 polymer ?
#
loop_
_entity_poly.entity_id
_entity_poly.type
_entity_poly.pdbx_seq_one_letter_code
_entity_poly.pdbx_strand_id
1 'polypeptide(L)'
;VSMTQELTDLTAGQKYAVYVGVDNRSEAKAYMTVKAGDEVLDSNYTEESIAKNYVKAYTHSNSSATVDGSSYFQNMYIFFTAPESGTVTLTLSRDAGEGSTYFDDIRVVESEMDVVKKDEDGNVVGMEQDFENNAQGIYPFVIGAIEGVEDNRTHLSELHDPYTQAGWDVKKMDDVLDGNWSVKTNGLVQRNALVYQTIPQNFRFEPGRTYKVSFDYQAGSDGTYGVTIGDGEFEGGTSLEALDMAMGADQDGHYETTITGSASGQTWFGIYSTGTAPDLQGTSGSAANFGGYQDFVLDNLKIELVDEEVTADSLQTLIDEAESSYEKSDYLDADWAVFQNALTYAKVALNKDKQNQKEIEDAYYALKAAMMTLDTASGTEADDKYDITSDKYTVEAGSAQPQSGNEGPVEFAQDGNGSTHWHTSWSADVVEADGSGDGWYQFNFSEPMTVNGMRYLPRIGAANANGKIVKADILVSKDNGTSWETAAKDAEFSTTTMWQKVNFDAVEGVTNVRIVATETAGQSAAESNKYVSAAELRVLQPVEDEPETVDKSALEAAVSEAESLDSGDYTEETWSVVEEKLAEAKEVLEKEDATAYDIALALANLKDAVADLEESENPEPGEEISTAVLEYAIELAGSVNTDGVIDTVKENFEKALQNAQDILAKVQSGDASVTQSQVDDAWRNLIKAMQYMEFKAANKEDLAKVIALAEEMNSNLDKYLEDGKAAFTSALEEAKAVYENEIATQEEVNSAWQNLLNAIANMMLKPDKGLLEDLIAQAEGLNEADYEAQSFAAMRTALVAAKEVLADENATEEEISTSVAALEDALAKLTPVSTGGDQSGSGNGSQDQTGGTSDKDNTSSAGNTSSSKTSGTNAAKTGDTANALPIAATAAAAALAAGAAVVLIKKKEDN
;
A
#
# COMPACT_ATOMS: atom_id res chain seq x y z
N VAL A 1 29.15 -10.58 10.73
CA VAL A 1 30.57 -10.91 11.05
C VAL A 1 30.82 -10.60 12.52
N SER A 2 31.66 -11.36 13.21
CA SER A 2 32.02 -11.10 14.62
C SER A 2 33.51 -11.26 14.90
N MET A 3 34.00 -10.56 15.92
CA MET A 3 35.35 -10.63 16.49
C MET A 3 35.23 -10.65 18.01
N THR A 4 35.73 -11.72 18.65
CA THR A 4 35.58 -11.94 20.09
C THR A 4 36.95 -12.07 20.77
N GLN A 5 37.09 -11.47 21.95
CA GLN A 5 38.27 -11.58 22.79
C GLN A 5 37.89 -11.74 24.26
N GLU A 6 38.61 -12.58 24.99
CA GLU A 6 38.52 -12.68 26.45
C GLU A 6 39.19 -11.45 27.10
N LEU A 7 38.47 -10.77 27.99
CA LEU A 7 39.01 -9.74 28.87
C LEU A 7 39.43 -10.39 30.18
N THR A 8 40.70 -10.21 30.54
CA THR A 8 41.33 -10.74 31.76
C THR A 8 41.61 -9.63 32.76
N ASP A 9 42.09 -10.01 33.95
CA ASP A 9 42.59 -9.10 34.99
C ASP A 9 41.52 -8.13 35.55
N LEU A 10 40.24 -8.50 35.45
CA LEU A 10 39.13 -7.76 36.06
C LEU A 10 39.03 -8.05 37.56
N THR A 11 38.73 -7.02 38.35
CA THR A 11 38.45 -7.16 39.78
C THR A 11 37.01 -7.64 39.96
N ALA A 12 36.83 -8.87 40.47
CA ALA A 12 35.50 -9.42 40.76
C ALA A 12 34.64 -8.47 41.61
N GLY A 13 33.40 -8.23 41.17
CA GLY A 13 32.44 -7.33 41.81
C GLY A 13 32.67 -5.83 41.57
N GLN A 14 33.73 -5.43 40.86
CA GLN A 14 33.94 -4.04 40.45
C GLN A 14 33.13 -3.71 39.19
N LYS A 15 32.56 -2.51 39.13
CA LYS A 15 31.92 -1.97 37.92
C LYS A 15 32.96 -1.50 36.90
N TYR A 16 32.70 -1.78 35.64
CA TYR A 16 33.50 -1.37 34.49
C TYR A 16 32.61 -0.74 33.42
N ALA A 17 33.11 0.35 32.83
CA ALA A 17 32.67 0.81 31.52
C ALA A 17 33.61 0.23 30.46
N VAL A 18 33.04 -0.26 29.36
CA VAL A 18 33.80 -0.56 28.13
C VAL A 18 33.26 0.31 27.03
N TYR A 19 34.15 0.94 26.28
CA TYR A 19 33.78 1.66 25.07
C TYR A 19 34.72 1.36 23.92
N VAL A 20 34.20 1.54 22.71
CA VAL A 20 34.94 1.45 21.45
C VAL A 20 34.56 2.64 20.59
N GLY A 21 35.53 3.25 19.91
CA GLY A 21 35.24 4.21 18.86
C GLY A 21 34.64 3.45 17.68
N VAL A 22 33.43 3.83 17.25
CA VAL A 22 32.75 3.23 16.09
C VAL A 22 32.33 4.31 15.09
N ASP A 23 32.56 4.02 13.81
CA ASP A 23 32.09 4.79 12.66
C ASP A 23 31.41 3.79 11.70
N ASN A 24 30.09 3.83 11.60
CA ASN A 24 29.30 2.89 10.81
C ASN A 24 28.68 3.57 9.59
N ARG A 25 29.07 3.14 8.40
CA ARG A 25 28.59 3.61 7.08
C ARG A 25 27.64 2.57 6.49
N SER A 26 26.62 2.21 7.26
CA SER A 26 25.73 1.08 6.98
C SER A 26 24.51 1.14 7.87
N GLU A 27 23.33 0.94 7.29
CA GLU A 27 22.07 0.72 8.01
C GLU A 27 22.11 -0.55 8.88
N ALA A 28 22.86 -1.59 8.47
CA ALA A 28 23.02 -2.80 9.27
C ALA A 28 23.72 -2.55 10.60
N LYS A 29 23.13 -3.11 11.67
CA LYS A 29 23.51 -2.90 13.06
C LYS A 29 24.94 -3.36 13.35
N ALA A 30 25.67 -2.53 14.08
CA ALA A 30 27.02 -2.74 14.56
C ALA A 30 27.03 -2.79 16.10
N TYR A 31 27.36 -3.95 16.65
CA TYR A 31 27.20 -4.30 18.06
C TYR A 31 28.51 -4.34 18.83
N MET A 32 28.41 -4.05 20.14
CA MET A 32 29.38 -4.42 21.16
C MET A 32 28.65 -5.13 22.30
N THR A 33 29.09 -6.34 22.65
CA THR A 33 28.44 -7.21 23.65
C THR A 33 29.48 -7.79 24.61
N VAL A 34 29.18 -7.80 25.92
CA VAL A 34 29.98 -8.51 26.92
C VAL A 34 29.20 -9.68 27.51
N LYS A 35 29.87 -10.83 27.65
CA LYS A 35 29.29 -12.05 28.24
C LYS A 35 30.13 -12.65 29.37
N ALA A 36 29.47 -13.25 30.36
CA ALA A 36 30.06 -14.13 31.36
C ALA A 36 29.69 -15.59 31.04
N GLY A 37 30.52 -16.25 30.23
CA GLY A 37 30.12 -17.52 29.61
C GLY A 37 29.06 -17.25 28.54
N ASP A 38 27.89 -17.87 28.66
CA ASP A 38 26.78 -17.69 27.72
C ASP A 38 25.86 -16.50 28.07
N GLU A 39 25.85 -16.07 29.34
CA GLU A 39 25.07 -14.96 29.88
C GLU A 39 25.57 -13.61 29.32
N VAL A 40 24.67 -12.84 28.69
CA VAL A 40 24.96 -11.46 28.29
C VAL A 40 24.88 -10.56 29.51
N LEU A 41 25.96 -9.86 29.84
CA LEU A 41 25.97 -8.88 30.94
C LEU A 41 25.45 -7.52 30.46
N ASP A 42 25.86 -7.10 29.27
CA ASP A 42 25.33 -5.92 28.58
C ASP A 42 25.63 -6.01 27.07
N SER A 43 24.83 -5.31 26.27
CA SER A 43 24.99 -5.17 24.82
C SER A 43 24.50 -3.80 24.36
N ASN A 44 25.18 -3.21 23.38
CA ASN A 44 24.80 -1.95 22.74
C ASN A 44 25.09 -2.00 21.24
N TYR A 45 24.42 -1.18 20.45
CA TYR A 45 24.57 -1.13 18.99
C TYR A 45 24.33 0.25 18.39
N THR A 46 24.95 0.47 17.23
CA THR A 46 24.71 1.62 16.36
C THR A 46 24.24 1.14 14.98
N GLU A 47 23.34 1.89 14.34
CA GLU A 47 23.04 1.75 12.90
C GLU A 47 23.98 2.70 12.15
N GLU A 48 23.53 3.38 11.09
CA GLU A 48 24.37 4.38 10.43
C GLU A 48 24.73 5.51 11.41
N SER A 49 26.00 5.91 11.44
CA SER A 49 26.49 6.89 12.40
C SER A 49 26.13 8.32 11.97
N ILE A 50 25.29 9.00 12.75
CA ILE A 50 24.69 10.29 12.38
C ILE A 50 25.49 11.55 12.75
N ALA A 51 26.52 11.44 13.61
CA ALA A 51 27.25 12.60 14.14
C ALA A 51 28.75 12.58 13.78
N LYS A 52 29.18 13.46 12.88
CA LYS A 52 30.60 13.68 12.55
C LYS A 52 31.42 14.04 13.80
N ASN A 53 32.67 13.59 13.87
CA ASN A 53 33.53 13.83 15.04
C ASN A 53 34.21 15.22 14.98
N TYR A 54 33.94 16.10 15.94
CA TYR A 54 34.48 17.46 15.97
C TYR A 54 35.64 17.68 16.98
N VAL A 55 36.18 16.61 17.59
CA VAL A 55 37.22 16.70 18.62
C VAL A 55 38.62 16.70 18.00
N LYS A 56 39.26 17.87 17.89
CA LYS A 56 40.54 18.06 17.19
C LYS A 56 41.74 17.29 17.76
N ALA A 57 41.75 17.02 19.06
CA ALA A 57 42.80 16.25 19.71
C ALA A 57 42.63 14.72 19.54
N TYR A 58 41.50 14.27 18.99
CA TYR A 58 41.20 12.85 18.78
C TYR A 58 41.68 12.35 17.41
N THR A 59 42.24 11.14 17.38
CA THR A 59 42.87 10.54 16.19
C THR A 59 41.92 10.46 15.00
N HIS A 60 40.65 10.16 15.24
CA HIS A 60 39.63 9.97 14.21
C HIS A 60 38.62 11.13 14.15
N SER A 61 39.09 12.37 14.37
CA SER A 61 38.32 13.58 14.08
C SER A 61 37.86 13.66 12.61
N ASN A 62 36.89 14.51 12.30
CA ASN A 62 36.46 14.78 10.92
C ASN A 62 37.53 15.54 10.08
N SER A 63 38.66 15.95 10.67
CA SER A 63 39.86 16.41 9.92
C SER A 63 40.78 15.25 9.51
N SER A 64 40.57 14.07 10.09
CA SER A 64 41.27 12.81 9.86
C SER A 64 40.27 11.74 9.42
N ALA A 65 39.58 12.04 8.31
CA ALA A 65 38.50 11.24 7.74
C ALA A 65 38.81 9.74 7.65
N THR A 66 37.88 8.92 8.14
CA THR A 66 37.87 7.45 8.04
C THR A 66 37.81 7.01 6.58
N VAL A 67 36.80 7.51 5.86
CA VAL A 67 36.50 7.18 4.47
C VAL A 67 35.61 8.30 3.88
N ASP A 68 35.70 8.49 2.56
CA ASP A 68 34.90 9.44 1.77
C ASP A 68 34.94 10.91 2.23
N GLY A 69 36.03 11.29 2.90
CA GLY A 69 36.28 12.67 3.33
C GLY A 69 35.61 13.08 4.64
N SER A 70 35.01 12.12 5.37
CA SER A 70 34.39 12.33 6.67
C SER A 70 34.82 11.29 7.71
N SER A 71 34.65 11.63 9.00
CA SER A 71 34.69 10.68 10.13
C SER A 71 33.49 10.90 11.03
N TYR A 72 32.81 9.81 11.35
CA TYR A 72 31.70 9.74 12.31
C TYR A 72 32.07 8.90 13.54
N PHE A 73 33.37 8.71 13.81
CA PHE A 73 33.82 7.98 15.00
C PHE A 73 33.25 8.60 16.27
N GLN A 74 32.41 7.85 16.98
CA GLN A 74 31.91 8.20 18.30
C GLN A 74 32.08 6.98 19.22
N ASN A 75 32.29 7.22 20.52
CA ASN A 75 32.47 6.13 21.48
C ASN A 75 31.10 5.50 21.81
N MET A 76 30.91 4.23 21.45
CA MET A 76 29.76 3.42 21.88
C MET A 76 30.12 2.70 23.18
N TYR A 77 29.20 2.66 24.15
CA TYR A 77 29.43 2.21 25.52
C TYR A 77 28.65 0.95 25.90
N ILE A 78 29.19 0.19 26.84
CA ILE A 78 28.46 -0.80 27.65
C ILE A 78 28.95 -0.70 29.11
N PHE A 79 28.10 -1.07 30.06
CA PHE A 79 28.36 -1.00 31.49
C PHE A 79 28.09 -2.37 32.12
N PHE A 80 29.03 -2.90 32.92
CA PHE A 80 28.82 -4.19 33.59
C PHE A 80 29.58 -4.30 34.91
N THR A 81 29.10 -5.19 35.79
CA THR A 81 29.83 -5.62 36.98
C THR A 81 30.64 -6.87 36.66
N ALA A 82 31.94 -6.86 36.95
CA ALA A 82 32.80 -8.01 36.65
C ALA A 82 32.41 -9.25 37.48
N PRO A 83 32.25 -10.43 36.86
CA PRO A 83 31.85 -11.65 37.55
C PRO A 83 32.95 -12.18 38.50
N GLU A 84 32.57 -13.07 39.42
CA GLU A 84 33.46 -13.76 40.37
C GLU A 84 34.62 -14.54 39.70
N SER A 85 34.52 -14.86 38.40
CA SER A 85 35.61 -15.44 37.62
C SER A 85 36.76 -14.47 37.32
N GLY A 86 36.51 -13.16 37.35
CA GLY A 86 37.45 -12.13 36.89
C GLY A 86 37.67 -12.11 35.37
N THR A 87 36.80 -12.78 34.60
CA THR A 87 36.92 -12.95 33.14
C THR A 87 35.57 -12.83 32.44
N VAL A 88 35.53 -12.10 31.32
CA VAL A 88 34.36 -11.99 30.42
C VAL A 88 34.83 -12.07 28.96
N THR A 89 33.92 -12.32 28.02
CA THR A 89 34.21 -12.17 26.58
C THR A 89 33.57 -10.91 26.02
N LEU A 90 34.38 -10.05 25.43
CA LEU A 90 33.93 -8.91 24.61
C LEU A 90 33.81 -9.36 23.15
N THR A 91 32.67 -9.09 22.53
CA THR A 91 32.44 -9.33 21.10
C THR A 91 32.06 -8.02 20.41
N LEU A 92 32.77 -7.69 19.34
CA LEU A 92 32.31 -6.72 18.34
C LEU A 92 31.70 -7.51 17.19
N SER A 93 30.51 -7.12 16.74
CA SER A 93 29.87 -7.78 15.60
C SER A 93 29.08 -6.80 14.74
N ARG A 94 28.72 -7.25 13.55
CA ARG A 94 27.90 -6.51 12.60
C ARG A 94 27.02 -7.49 11.84
N ASP A 95 25.76 -7.12 11.63
CA ASP A 95 24.83 -7.87 10.80
C ASP A 95 25.23 -7.85 9.31
N ALA A 96 24.48 -8.60 8.49
CA ALA A 96 24.64 -8.58 7.05
C ALA A 96 24.01 -7.30 6.47
N GLY A 97 24.73 -6.63 5.57
CA GLY A 97 24.25 -5.44 4.86
C GLY A 97 25.35 -4.79 4.02
N GLU A 98 24.95 -3.88 3.13
CA GLU A 98 25.90 -3.08 2.34
C GLU A 98 26.62 -2.03 3.20
N GLY A 99 27.73 -1.48 2.69
CA GLY A 99 28.54 -0.52 3.45
C GLY A 99 29.55 -1.16 4.41
N SER A 100 30.14 -0.34 5.28
CA SER A 100 31.29 -0.73 6.14
C SER A 100 31.21 -0.14 7.54
N THR A 101 31.65 -0.92 8.53
CA THR A 101 31.79 -0.48 9.93
C THR A 101 33.26 -0.47 10.32
N TYR A 102 33.70 0.62 10.95
CA TYR A 102 35.05 0.80 11.46
C TYR A 102 35.00 0.85 12.98
N PHE A 103 35.92 0.12 13.63
CA PHE A 103 36.09 0.10 15.09
C PHE A 103 37.55 0.36 15.43
N ASP A 104 37.82 1.16 16.45
CA ASP A 104 39.17 1.39 17.00
C ASP A 104 39.11 1.78 18.49
N ASP A 105 40.26 1.82 19.16
CA ASP A 105 40.42 2.29 20.55
C ASP A 105 39.50 1.62 21.60
N ILE A 106 39.36 0.29 21.56
CA ILE A 106 38.67 -0.47 22.63
C ILE A 106 39.33 -0.16 23.98
N ARG A 107 38.56 0.40 24.92
CA ARG A 107 39.02 0.72 26.27
C ARG A 107 38.12 0.09 27.32
N VAL A 108 38.75 -0.63 28.25
CA VAL A 108 38.14 -1.16 29.48
C VAL A 108 38.61 -0.27 30.63
N VAL A 109 37.69 0.23 31.47
CA VAL A 109 38.03 1.13 32.57
C VAL A 109 37.10 0.91 33.78
N GLU A 110 37.67 0.92 34.98
CA GLU A 110 36.89 0.94 36.23
C GLU A 110 36.07 2.23 36.28
N SER A 111 34.76 2.10 36.44
CA SER A 111 33.83 3.23 36.44
C SER A 111 32.53 2.83 37.13
N GLU A 112 32.00 3.73 37.95
CA GLU A 112 30.68 3.58 38.57
C GLU A 112 29.54 4.12 37.68
N MET A 113 29.88 4.63 36.49
CA MET A 113 28.94 5.09 35.47
C MET A 113 28.06 3.93 35.00
N ASP A 114 26.75 4.07 35.18
CA ASP A 114 25.75 3.05 34.90
C ASP A 114 24.38 3.74 34.77
N VAL A 115 24.27 4.57 33.74
CA VAL A 115 23.25 5.64 33.63
C VAL A 115 22.09 5.30 32.71
N VAL A 116 22.24 4.31 31.81
CA VAL A 116 21.19 3.88 30.88
C VAL A 116 20.37 2.75 31.51
N LYS A 117 19.05 2.93 31.60
CA LYS A 117 18.11 1.91 32.07
C LYS A 117 17.57 1.15 30.86
N LYS A 118 17.58 -0.18 30.94
CA LYS A 118 17.02 -1.09 29.93
C LYS A 118 15.96 -2.01 30.54
N ASP A 119 15.02 -2.48 29.72
CA ASP A 119 14.08 -3.55 30.09
C ASP A 119 14.71 -4.96 29.94
N GLU A 120 13.95 -6.02 30.22
CA GLU A 120 14.44 -7.41 30.17
C GLU A 120 14.82 -7.87 28.75
N ASP A 121 14.26 -7.23 27.71
CA ASP A 121 14.60 -7.47 26.31
C ASP A 121 15.80 -6.62 25.83
N GLY A 122 16.25 -5.66 26.65
CA GLY A 122 17.39 -4.79 26.38
C GLY A 122 17.04 -3.47 25.67
N ASN A 123 15.76 -3.13 25.50
CA ASN A 123 15.36 -1.83 24.93
C ASN A 123 15.63 -0.70 25.91
N VAL A 124 15.93 0.50 25.42
CA VAL A 124 16.22 1.65 26.29
C VAL A 124 14.93 2.23 26.87
N VAL A 125 14.80 2.25 28.20
CA VAL A 125 13.62 2.75 28.93
C VAL A 125 13.88 3.99 29.78
N GLY A 126 15.13 4.45 29.88
CA GLY A 126 15.43 5.73 30.52
C GLY A 126 16.91 5.99 30.77
N MET A 127 17.19 7.16 31.34
CA MET A 127 18.52 7.60 31.74
C MET A 127 18.43 8.54 32.96
N GLU A 128 19.39 8.43 33.87
CA GLU A 128 19.68 9.43 34.90
C GLU A 128 21.19 9.72 34.87
N GLN A 129 21.57 10.95 34.56
CA GLN A 129 22.95 11.37 34.35
C GLN A 129 23.25 12.67 35.10
N ASP A 130 24.05 12.54 36.16
CA ASP A 130 24.58 13.62 37.02
C ASP A 130 26.01 14.03 36.63
N PHE A 131 26.58 13.41 35.59
CA PHE A 131 27.94 13.64 35.07
C PHE A 131 29.10 13.36 36.04
N GLU A 132 28.83 13.01 37.31
CA GLU A 132 29.82 12.76 38.37
C GLU A 132 30.79 11.62 38.05
N ASN A 133 30.34 10.66 37.23
CA ASN A 133 31.02 9.38 37.00
C ASN A 133 31.53 9.20 35.56
N ASN A 134 31.40 10.21 34.69
CA ASN A 134 31.70 10.11 33.26
C ASN A 134 33.10 9.55 32.96
N ALA A 135 33.17 8.36 32.34
CA ALA A 135 34.44 7.70 32.01
C ALA A 135 35.32 8.51 31.04
N GLN A 136 34.71 9.27 30.13
CA GLN A 136 35.30 10.37 29.37
C GLN A 136 34.20 11.21 28.68
N GLY A 137 34.52 12.45 28.30
CA GLY A 137 33.65 13.29 27.48
C GLY A 137 32.39 13.77 28.21
N ILE A 138 31.37 14.16 27.43
CA ILE A 138 30.10 14.72 27.91
C ILE A 138 28.91 13.76 27.66
N TYR A 139 29.15 12.44 27.74
CA TYR A 139 28.14 11.40 27.54
C TYR A 139 26.86 11.70 28.34
N PRO A 140 25.64 11.53 27.77
CA PRO A 140 25.33 10.88 26.49
C PRO A 140 25.62 11.73 25.24
N PHE A 141 26.00 12.99 25.42
CA PHE A 141 26.19 13.91 24.30
C PHE A 141 27.53 13.70 23.58
N VAL A 142 27.57 14.08 22.31
CA VAL A 142 28.77 14.24 21.48
C VAL A 142 28.83 15.65 20.91
N ILE A 143 30.03 16.19 20.70
CA ILE A 143 30.24 17.57 20.27
C ILE A 143 29.75 17.77 18.82
N GLY A 144 28.95 18.81 18.61
CA GLY A 144 28.43 19.21 17.30
C GLY A 144 29.35 20.16 16.51
N ALA A 145 28.90 20.57 15.34
CA ALA A 145 29.71 21.30 14.35
C ALA A 145 30.03 22.77 14.67
N ILE A 146 29.62 23.28 15.85
CA ILE A 146 29.60 24.71 16.22
C ILE A 146 30.93 25.48 16.07
N GLU A 147 32.08 24.80 16.15
CA GLU A 147 33.41 25.39 15.93
C GLU A 147 34.17 24.72 14.77
N GLY A 148 33.52 23.81 14.04
CA GLY A 148 34.20 22.81 13.22
C GLY A 148 35.04 21.87 14.09
N VAL A 149 36.11 21.30 13.51
CA VAL A 149 37.04 20.44 14.27
C VAL A 149 37.97 21.33 15.08
N GLU A 150 37.74 21.42 16.39
CA GLU A 150 38.45 22.33 17.29
C GLU A 150 38.79 21.66 18.65
N ASP A 151 39.66 22.30 19.43
CA ASP A 151 39.82 22.03 20.85
C ASP A 151 38.58 22.61 21.58
N ASN A 152 37.47 21.88 21.50
CA ASN A 152 36.10 22.40 21.67
C ASN A 152 35.88 23.06 23.03
N ARG A 153 35.11 24.15 23.06
CA ARG A 153 34.82 24.93 24.29
C ARG A 153 33.64 24.41 25.13
N THR A 154 33.34 23.12 25.01
CA THR A 154 32.36 22.39 25.83
C THR A 154 33.04 21.21 26.50
N HIS A 155 32.85 21.08 27.82
CA HIS A 155 33.58 20.15 28.69
C HIS A 155 32.81 19.91 29.99
N LEU A 156 33.26 18.96 30.81
CA LEU A 156 32.83 18.89 32.21
C LEU A 156 33.56 19.98 33.03
N SER A 157 32.81 20.83 33.71
CA SER A 157 33.31 21.81 34.69
C SER A 157 33.45 21.15 36.06
N GLU A 158 34.46 21.52 36.85
CA GLU A 158 34.74 20.96 38.18
C GLU A 158 34.42 21.98 39.30
N LEU A 159 33.78 21.56 40.37
CA LEU A 159 33.43 22.41 41.52
C LEU A 159 34.68 22.79 42.33
N HIS A 160 34.90 24.09 42.49
CA HIS A 160 35.90 24.63 43.41
C HIS A 160 35.38 25.93 44.04
N ASP A 161 34.44 25.79 44.98
CA ASP A 161 33.88 26.89 45.75
C ASP A 161 34.97 27.73 46.47
N PRO A 162 34.89 29.08 46.47
CA PRO A 162 33.86 29.91 45.80
C PRO A 162 34.21 30.30 44.35
N TYR A 163 35.34 29.86 43.81
CA TYR A 163 35.91 30.40 42.58
C TYR A 163 35.08 30.09 41.32
N THR A 164 34.41 28.95 41.33
CA THR A 164 33.60 28.40 40.23
C THR A 164 32.11 28.77 40.33
N GLN A 165 31.69 29.39 41.44
CA GLN A 165 30.29 29.67 41.71
C GLN A 165 29.97 31.17 41.51
N ALA A 166 28.69 31.46 41.34
CA ALA A 166 28.17 32.80 41.12
C ALA A 166 28.45 33.72 42.33
N GLY A 167 28.82 34.97 42.05
CA GLY A 167 29.12 35.98 43.08
C GLY A 167 30.59 36.10 43.46
N TRP A 168 31.48 35.22 42.98
CA TRP A 168 32.93 35.42 43.10
C TRP A 168 33.49 36.35 42.01
N ASP A 169 34.31 37.33 42.42
CA ASP A 169 34.78 38.44 41.57
C ASP A 169 33.64 39.11 40.77
N VAL A 170 33.59 38.97 39.44
CA VAL A 170 32.48 39.44 38.60
C VAL A 170 31.53 38.35 38.11
N LYS A 171 31.78 37.07 38.43
CA LYS A 171 31.01 35.91 37.99
C LYS A 171 29.54 35.99 38.42
N LYS A 172 28.64 35.54 37.54
CA LYS A 172 27.17 35.58 37.72
C LYS A 172 26.52 34.21 37.55
N MET A 173 27.10 33.34 36.73
CA MET A 173 26.69 31.96 36.53
C MET A 173 27.51 31.00 37.40
N ASP A 174 26.93 29.92 37.87
CA ASP A 174 27.65 28.79 38.49
C ASP A 174 28.28 27.89 37.42
N ASP A 175 29.50 27.39 37.62
CA ASP A 175 30.10 26.42 36.69
C ASP A 175 29.59 24.99 36.95
N VAL A 176 29.10 24.70 38.17
CA VAL A 176 28.55 23.40 38.57
C VAL A 176 27.23 23.64 39.30
N LEU A 177 26.19 22.85 38.98
CA LEU A 177 24.83 23.03 39.48
C LEU A 177 24.54 22.08 40.65
N ASP A 178 24.80 20.77 40.51
CA ASP A 178 24.83 19.80 41.63
C ASP A 178 26.16 19.04 41.68
N GLY A 179 26.40 18.29 42.76
CA GLY A 179 27.57 17.42 42.88
C GLY A 179 28.92 18.15 42.81
N ASN A 180 29.78 17.71 41.90
CA ASN A 180 31.10 18.26 41.60
C ASN A 180 31.31 18.56 40.10
N TRP A 181 30.43 18.07 39.22
CA TRP A 181 30.58 18.14 37.77
C TRP A 181 29.28 18.49 37.05
N SER A 182 29.36 19.37 36.04
CA SER A 182 28.26 19.64 35.11
C SER A 182 28.80 19.79 33.68
N VAL A 183 27.94 19.75 32.66
CA VAL A 183 28.34 20.02 31.26
C VAL A 183 28.34 21.52 31.02
N LYS A 184 29.52 22.12 30.83
CA LYS A 184 29.68 23.56 30.55
C LYS A 184 30.16 23.86 29.14
N THR A 185 29.43 24.74 28.46
CA THR A 185 29.78 25.44 27.21
C THR A 185 30.21 26.88 27.49
N ASN A 186 31.36 27.31 26.96
CA ASN A 186 31.95 28.62 27.23
C ASN A 186 31.92 29.56 26.00
N GLY A 187 31.06 30.58 26.05
CA GLY A 187 31.06 31.69 25.09
C GLY A 187 30.62 31.37 23.66
N LEU A 188 29.92 30.26 23.42
CA LEU A 188 29.54 29.78 22.08
C LEU A 188 28.18 30.33 21.60
N VAL A 189 27.91 31.62 21.81
CA VAL A 189 26.68 32.30 21.35
C VAL A 189 26.81 32.82 19.90
N GLN A 190 25.67 33.13 19.29
CA GLN A 190 25.56 33.72 17.93
C GLN A 190 26.15 32.86 16.81
N ARG A 191 26.16 31.52 16.95
CA ARG A 191 26.76 30.62 15.97
C ARG A 191 25.76 30.11 14.92
N ASN A 192 24.47 30.02 15.24
CA ASN A 192 23.46 29.32 14.43
C ASN A 192 23.94 27.90 14.08
N ALA A 193 24.32 27.14 15.11
CA ALA A 193 24.89 25.80 14.97
C ALA A 193 24.67 24.96 16.23
N LEU A 194 24.60 23.63 16.02
CA LEU A 194 24.46 22.63 17.07
C LEU A 194 25.73 22.56 17.94
N VAL A 195 25.58 22.77 19.24
CA VAL A 195 26.67 22.73 20.23
C VAL A 195 27.07 21.28 20.49
N TYR A 196 26.08 20.44 20.80
CA TYR A 196 26.20 19.00 21.04
C TYR A 196 24.82 18.33 20.97
N GLN A 197 24.79 17.03 20.74
CA GLN A 197 23.58 16.20 20.63
C GLN A 197 23.78 14.82 21.26
N THR A 198 22.70 14.14 21.63
CA THR A 198 22.72 12.69 21.81
C THR A 198 22.89 11.99 20.46
N ILE A 199 23.19 10.70 20.53
CA ILE A 199 23.19 9.77 19.40
C ILE A 199 22.61 8.42 19.88
N PRO A 200 21.94 7.63 19.02
CA PRO A 200 21.23 6.41 19.45
C PRO A 200 22.09 5.40 20.23
N GLN A 201 23.37 5.26 19.85
CA GLN A 201 24.34 4.41 20.54
C GLN A 201 24.72 4.88 21.96
N ASN A 202 24.28 6.06 22.40
CA ASN A 202 24.45 6.57 23.76
C ASN A 202 23.10 6.68 24.50
N PHE A 203 22.05 7.07 23.79
CA PHE A 203 20.67 6.94 24.22
C PHE A 203 19.77 6.85 22.98
N ARG A 204 19.03 5.74 22.86
CA ARG A 204 18.08 5.49 21.78
C ARG A 204 16.68 5.84 22.22
N PHE A 205 16.01 6.72 21.47
CA PHE A 205 14.57 6.89 21.54
C PHE A 205 13.97 5.80 20.66
N GLU A 206 13.47 4.71 21.25
CA GLU A 206 12.95 3.58 20.48
C GLU A 206 11.74 4.03 19.63
N PRO A 207 11.57 3.53 18.38
CA PRO A 207 10.50 3.95 17.49
C PRO A 207 9.10 3.91 18.13
N GLY A 208 8.33 4.97 17.98
CA GLY A 208 6.95 5.11 18.48
C GLY A 208 6.82 5.26 20.01
N ARG A 209 7.86 4.92 20.79
CA ARG A 209 7.88 5.10 22.25
C ARG A 209 8.12 6.57 22.59
N THR A 210 7.34 7.08 23.55
CA THR A 210 7.42 8.48 24.02
C THR A 210 8.28 8.55 25.28
N TYR A 211 9.20 9.51 25.32
CA TYR A 211 10.11 9.74 26.43
C TYR A 211 9.97 11.16 26.94
N LYS A 212 9.89 11.32 28.25
CA LYS A 212 10.01 12.59 28.94
C LYS A 212 11.49 12.91 29.13
N VAL A 213 11.95 14.06 28.63
CA VAL A 213 13.32 14.55 28.81
C VAL A 213 13.30 15.77 29.71
N SER A 214 14.12 15.80 30.75
CA SER A 214 14.33 16.99 31.58
C SER A 214 15.78 17.15 32.02
N PHE A 215 16.17 18.36 32.37
CA PHE A 215 17.49 18.69 32.93
C PHE A 215 17.45 20.04 33.64
N ASP A 216 18.40 20.27 34.54
CA ASP A 216 18.65 21.57 35.14
C ASP A 216 19.70 22.34 34.32
N TYR A 217 19.59 23.67 34.25
CA TYR A 217 20.51 24.49 33.46
C TYR A 217 20.76 25.89 34.03
N GLN A 218 21.89 26.47 33.67
CA GLN A 218 22.06 27.93 33.67
C GLN A 218 22.42 28.43 32.26
N ALA A 219 21.74 29.48 31.81
CA ALA A 219 21.94 30.16 30.53
C ALA A 219 22.13 31.66 30.76
N GLY A 220 23.23 32.23 30.25
CA GLY A 220 23.67 33.57 30.63
C GLY A 220 22.88 34.74 30.04
N SER A 221 21.96 34.48 29.11
CA SER A 221 21.13 35.47 28.41
C SER A 221 19.99 34.81 27.66
N ASP A 222 18.82 35.47 27.64
CA ASP A 222 17.58 34.97 27.05
C ASP A 222 17.77 34.54 25.59
N GLY A 223 17.35 33.32 25.27
CA GLY A 223 17.29 32.77 23.92
C GLY A 223 18.62 32.70 23.19
N THR A 224 19.77 32.76 23.89
CA THR A 224 21.10 32.59 23.29
C THR A 224 21.46 31.13 22.99
N TYR A 225 20.87 30.22 23.76
CA TYR A 225 20.87 28.78 23.52
C TYR A 225 19.42 28.27 23.49
N GLY A 226 19.22 27.09 22.92
CA GLY A 226 17.93 26.42 22.88
C GLY A 226 18.06 24.90 22.77
N VAL A 227 16.99 24.19 23.10
CA VAL A 227 16.88 22.76 22.87
C VAL A 227 16.41 22.52 21.44
N THR A 228 16.99 21.52 20.78
CA THR A 228 16.61 21.11 19.44
C THR A 228 16.46 19.60 19.37
N ILE A 229 15.47 19.13 18.62
CA ILE A 229 15.18 17.72 18.38
C ILE A 229 15.37 17.47 16.88
N GLY A 230 15.99 16.36 16.53
CA GLY A 230 16.24 15.98 15.14
C GLY A 230 16.22 14.47 14.96
N ASP A 231 16.32 14.06 13.70
CA ASP A 231 16.35 12.67 13.27
C ASP A 231 17.42 12.53 12.18
N GLY A 232 18.20 11.44 12.21
CA GLY A 232 19.32 11.26 11.28
C GLY A 232 20.47 12.27 11.51
N GLU A 233 21.29 12.51 10.48
CA GLU A 233 22.35 13.51 10.56
C GLU A 233 21.79 14.95 10.59
N PHE A 234 22.37 15.81 11.42
CA PHE A 234 22.00 17.23 11.50
C PHE A 234 22.32 18.00 10.20
N GLU A 235 21.29 18.31 9.41
CA GLU A 235 21.40 19.15 8.21
C GLU A 235 21.02 20.63 8.43
N GLY A 236 20.48 20.97 9.60
CA GLY A 236 19.94 22.30 9.93
C GLY A 236 18.41 22.39 9.75
N GLY A 237 17.83 23.54 10.08
CA GLY A 237 16.38 23.76 9.95
C GLY A 237 15.50 23.03 10.98
N THR A 238 16.09 22.53 12.07
CA THR A 238 15.43 21.74 13.12
C THR A 238 14.46 22.56 13.98
N SER A 239 13.58 21.86 14.70
CA SER A 239 12.77 22.46 15.77
C SER A 239 13.68 23.07 16.83
N LEU A 240 13.37 24.28 17.31
CA LEU A 240 14.22 25.01 18.25
C LEU A 240 13.37 25.69 19.32
N GLU A 241 13.49 25.22 20.55
CA GLU A 241 12.91 25.84 21.73
C GLU A 241 14.00 26.68 22.43
N ALA A 242 13.89 28.00 22.34
CA ALA A 242 14.84 28.91 22.94
C ALA A 242 14.70 28.90 24.48
N LEU A 243 15.81 28.75 25.19
CA LEU A 243 15.82 28.76 26.67
C LEU A 243 15.89 30.19 27.21
N ASP A 244 15.12 30.47 28.25
CA ASP A 244 15.17 31.73 29.00
C ASP A 244 16.49 31.87 29.80
N MET A 245 16.83 33.08 30.24
CA MET A 245 17.97 33.30 31.12
C MET A 245 17.70 32.73 32.52
N ALA A 246 18.48 31.72 32.90
CA ALA A 246 18.60 31.25 34.28
C ALA A 246 20.06 31.39 34.71
N MET A 247 20.36 32.25 35.69
CA MET A 247 21.75 32.58 36.05
C MET A 247 21.85 33.20 37.44
N GLY A 248 22.62 32.56 38.32
CA GLY A 248 22.87 33.03 39.67
C GLY A 248 22.94 31.88 40.67
N ALA A 249 23.57 32.15 41.82
CA ALA A 249 23.62 31.18 42.91
C ALA A 249 22.20 30.74 43.29
N ASP A 250 21.97 29.42 43.26
CA ASP A 250 20.69 28.75 43.49
C ASP A 250 19.55 29.27 42.57
N GLN A 251 19.86 29.67 41.33
CA GLN A 251 18.91 30.20 40.32
C GLN A 251 18.94 29.41 39.01
N ASP A 252 18.99 28.09 39.16
CA ASP A 252 18.94 27.14 38.05
C ASP A 252 17.54 27.13 37.40
N GLY A 253 17.54 27.06 36.07
CA GLY A 253 16.34 26.80 35.28
C GLY A 253 16.12 25.31 35.18
N HIS A 254 14.86 24.90 35.03
CA HIS A 254 14.51 23.51 34.74
C HIS A 254 13.87 23.45 33.35
N TYR A 255 14.34 22.55 32.50
CA TYR A 255 13.75 22.27 31.20
C TYR A 255 13.06 20.91 31.22
N GLU A 256 11.91 20.80 30.56
CA GLU A 256 11.12 19.56 30.46
C GLU A 256 10.36 19.52 29.13
N THR A 257 10.46 18.41 28.40
CA THR A 257 9.72 18.17 27.15
C THR A 257 9.44 16.67 26.93
N THR A 258 8.69 16.34 25.88
CA THR A 258 8.45 14.96 25.44
C THR A 258 8.96 14.73 24.02
N ILE A 259 9.64 13.60 23.81
CA ILE A 259 10.21 13.19 22.53
C ILE A 259 9.71 11.78 22.22
N THR A 260 9.08 11.58 21.07
CA THR A 260 8.71 10.24 20.58
C THR A 260 9.72 9.81 19.52
N GLY A 261 10.22 8.57 19.60
CA GLY A 261 11.17 8.04 18.62
C GLY A 261 10.53 7.91 17.23
N SER A 262 11.25 8.30 16.18
CA SER A 262 10.84 8.14 14.78
C SER A 262 10.92 6.67 14.32
N ALA A 263 10.34 6.36 13.16
CA ALA A 263 10.49 5.04 12.54
C ALA A 263 11.94 4.71 12.12
N SER A 264 12.81 5.71 11.92
CA SER A 264 14.22 5.47 11.56
C SER A 264 15.04 4.96 12.75
N GLY A 265 14.56 5.16 13.99
CA GLY A 265 15.32 4.89 15.22
C GLY A 265 16.49 5.85 15.45
N GLN A 266 16.66 6.87 14.61
CA GLN A 266 17.80 7.80 14.60
C GLN A 266 17.49 9.14 15.31
N THR A 267 16.44 9.20 16.11
CA THR A 267 16.01 10.41 16.82
C THR A 267 17.02 10.81 17.90
N TRP A 268 17.27 12.11 18.03
CA TRP A 268 18.17 12.69 19.01
C TRP A 268 17.68 14.07 19.48
N PHE A 269 18.22 14.53 20.61
CA PHE A 269 18.07 15.92 21.05
C PHE A 269 19.43 16.52 21.42
N GLY A 270 19.50 17.84 21.42
CA GLY A 270 20.75 18.55 21.67
C GLY A 270 20.55 20.00 22.05
N ILE A 271 21.67 20.66 22.33
CA ILE A 271 21.72 22.10 22.62
C ILE A 271 22.24 22.84 21.40
N TYR A 272 21.55 23.90 21.02
CA TYR A 272 21.80 24.70 19.83
C TYR A 272 22.16 26.14 20.20
N SER A 273 23.17 26.70 19.53
CA SER A 273 23.53 28.12 19.66
C SER A 273 22.75 28.94 18.66
N THR A 274 21.91 29.85 19.14
CA THR A 274 21.02 30.65 18.29
C THR A 274 21.76 31.82 17.64
N GLY A 275 21.06 32.64 16.86
CA GLY A 275 21.56 33.94 16.37
C GLY A 275 21.46 35.09 17.38
N THR A 276 20.79 34.88 18.52
CA THR A 276 20.48 35.92 19.52
C THR A 276 21.75 36.43 20.20
N ALA A 277 21.89 37.76 20.27
CA ALA A 277 23.01 38.39 20.95
C ALA A 277 22.83 38.33 22.48
N PRO A 278 23.88 38.03 23.26
CA PRO A 278 23.82 38.02 24.71
C PRO A 278 23.64 39.44 25.29
N ASP A 279 22.88 39.57 26.38
CA ASP A 279 22.91 40.78 27.20
C ASP A 279 24.09 40.71 28.18
N LEU A 280 25.14 41.45 27.85
CA LEU A 280 26.33 41.57 28.69
C LEU A 280 26.10 42.46 29.93
N GLN A 281 24.89 42.98 30.15
CA GLN A 281 24.49 43.80 31.30
C GLN A 281 25.40 45.02 31.54
N GLY A 282 25.91 45.61 30.45
CA GLY A 282 26.86 46.73 30.47
C GLY A 282 28.31 46.38 30.81
N THR A 283 28.65 45.09 30.93
CA THR A 283 30.04 44.60 31.08
C THR A 283 30.74 44.48 29.71
N SER A 284 32.06 44.24 29.73
CA SER A 284 32.85 44.02 28.50
C SER A 284 34.18 43.32 28.77
N GLY A 285 34.79 42.77 27.72
CA GLY A 285 36.10 42.11 27.79
C GLY A 285 36.09 40.92 28.75
N SER A 286 37.18 40.72 29.50
CA SER A 286 37.30 39.60 30.45
C SER A 286 36.17 39.54 31.48
N ALA A 287 35.56 40.67 31.86
CA ALA A 287 34.46 40.69 32.81
C ALA A 287 33.13 40.19 32.20
N ALA A 288 32.93 40.38 30.89
CA ALA A 288 31.80 39.78 30.19
C ALA A 288 32.00 38.26 30.07
N ASN A 289 33.18 37.84 29.60
CA ASN A 289 33.51 36.42 29.44
C ASN A 289 33.46 35.65 30.78
N PHE A 290 34.01 36.22 31.86
CA PHE A 290 34.01 35.57 33.19
C PHE A 290 32.68 35.73 33.94
N GLY A 291 31.83 36.68 33.53
CA GLY A 291 30.49 36.86 34.09
C GLY A 291 29.59 35.64 33.86
N GLY A 292 29.73 34.97 32.72
CA GLY A 292 28.87 33.86 32.30
C GLY A 292 27.74 34.25 31.35
N TYR A 293 27.62 35.53 30.96
CA TYR A 293 26.55 36.05 30.07
C TYR A 293 26.47 35.37 28.68
N GLN A 294 27.49 34.61 28.31
CA GLN A 294 27.62 33.92 27.02
C GLN A 294 27.76 32.40 27.19
N ASP A 295 27.66 31.91 28.41
CA ASP A 295 27.88 30.51 28.76
C ASP A 295 26.54 29.77 28.87
N PHE A 296 26.63 28.45 28.85
CA PHE A 296 25.55 27.53 29.14
C PHE A 296 26.09 26.37 29.98
N VAL A 297 25.37 25.99 31.03
CA VAL A 297 25.67 24.85 31.89
C VAL A 297 24.42 23.97 31.97
N LEU A 298 24.60 22.66 31.88
CA LEU A 298 23.54 21.64 31.98
C LEU A 298 23.95 20.58 32.99
N ASP A 299 22.99 20.15 33.80
CA ASP A 299 23.16 19.13 34.83
C ASP A 299 21.87 18.31 35.04
N ASN A 300 21.92 17.26 35.87
CA ASN A 300 20.77 16.45 36.27
C ASN A 300 19.92 15.96 35.08
N LEU A 301 20.56 15.48 34.01
CA LEU A 301 19.86 15.00 32.83
C LEU A 301 19.05 13.74 33.19
N LYS A 302 17.75 13.80 32.91
CA LYS A 302 16.84 12.70 33.08
C LYS A 302 16.07 12.43 31.80
N ILE A 303 15.97 11.15 31.44
CA ILE A 303 15.12 10.67 30.37
C ILE A 303 14.29 9.52 30.91
N GLU A 304 12.97 9.59 30.80
CA GLU A 304 12.04 8.58 31.34
C GLU A 304 11.10 8.14 30.24
N LEU A 305 10.97 6.84 30.00
CA LEU A 305 9.87 6.32 29.19
C LEU A 305 8.54 6.79 29.80
N VAL A 306 7.62 7.26 28.95
CA VAL A 306 6.24 7.56 29.34
C VAL A 306 5.46 6.25 29.33
N ASP A 307 4.91 5.87 30.47
CA ASP A 307 4.06 4.68 30.59
C ASP A 307 2.80 4.85 29.72
N GLU A 308 2.77 4.18 28.58
CA GLU A 308 1.59 4.03 27.70
C GLU A 308 1.05 2.60 27.87
N GLU A 309 -0.20 2.45 28.34
CA GLU A 309 -0.83 1.13 28.52
C GLU A 309 -1.29 0.57 27.17
N VAL A 310 -0.44 -0.24 26.54
CA VAL A 310 -0.75 -0.90 25.27
C VAL A 310 -1.48 -2.22 25.51
N THR A 311 -2.57 -2.42 24.77
CA THR A 311 -3.47 -3.56 24.80
C THR A 311 -4.01 -3.87 23.40
N ALA A 312 -4.63 -5.03 23.21
CA ALA A 312 -5.35 -5.37 21.99
C ALA A 312 -6.39 -4.29 21.58
N ASP A 313 -7.13 -3.72 22.54
CA ASP A 313 -8.12 -2.66 22.29
C ASP A 313 -7.47 -1.36 21.80
N SER A 314 -6.31 -0.97 22.38
CA SER A 314 -5.57 0.21 21.92
C SER A 314 -4.90 0.00 20.57
N LEU A 315 -4.47 -1.24 20.26
CA LEU A 315 -3.92 -1.60 18.95
C LEU A 315 -5.02 -1.56 17.87
N GLN A 316 -6.21 -2.10 18.14
CA GLN A 316 -7.36 -1.95 17.23
C GLN A 316 -7.71 -0.47 17.01
N THR A 317 -7.69 0.34 18.07
CA THR A 317 -7.96 1.79 17.95
C THR A 317 -6.95 2.48 17.03
N LEU A 318 -5.66 2.13 17.14
CA LEU A 318 -4.60 2.67 16.28
C LEU A 318 -4.70 2.17 14.83
N ILE A 319 -5.11 0.91 14.62
CA ILE A 319 -5.41 0.36 13.29
C ILE A 319 -6.58 1.14 12.64
N ASP A 320 -7.67 1.37 13.37
CA ASP A 320 -8.83 2.13 12.89
C ASP A 320 -8.44 3.59 12.52
N GLU A 321 -7.59 4.22 13.33
CA GLU A 321 -7.05 5.56 13.06
C GLU A 321 -6.14 5.57 11.83
N ALA A 322 -5.22 4.61 11.71
CA ALA A 322 -4.34 4.43 10.56
C ALA A 322 -5.12 4.21 9.25
N GLU A 323 -6.13 3.35 9.24
CA GLU A 323 -6.95 3.07 8.06
C GLU A 323 -7.84 4.25 7.62
N SER A 324 -8.11 5.21 8.51
CA SER A 324 -9.01 6.34 8.25
C SER A 324 -8.31 7.69 8.05
N SER A 325 -7.02 7.80 8.38
CA SER A 325 -6.28 9.07 8.36
C SER A 325 -5.34 9.23 7.15
N TYR A 326 -5.01 8.15 6.44
CA TYR A 326 -4.00 8.16 5.38
C TYR A 326 -4.52 7.52 4.08
N GLU A 327 -4.32 8.21 2.94
CA GLU A 327 -4.68 7.72 1.61
C GLU A 327 -3.42 7.53 0.74
N LYS A 328 -3.30 6.38 0.06
CA LYS A 328 -2.11 6.03 -0.76
C LYS A 328 -1.73 7.11 -1.76
N SER A 329 -2.71 7.76 -2.37
CA SER A 329 -2.51 8.78 -3.40
C SER A 329 -1.77 10.03 -2.92
N ASP A 330 -1.60 10.23 -1.62
CA ASP A 330 -0.97 11.42 -1.07
C ASP A 330 0.51 11.20 -0.71
N TYR A 331 0.96 9.96 -0.66
CA TYR A 331 2.31 9.57 -0.26
C TYR A 331 3.10 8.95 -1.41
N LEU A 332 4.43 9.02 -1.31
CA LEU A 332 5.31 8.30 -2.23
C LEU A 332 5.21 6.80 -1.96
N ASP A 333 5.33 5.99 -3.01
CA ASP A 333 5.14 4.54 -2.93
C ASP A 333 6.07 3.86 -1.89
N ALA A 334 7.26 4.44 -1.66
CA ALA A 334 8.22 3.96 -0.65
C ALA A 334 7.77 4.23 0.79
N ASP A 335 7.29 5.44 1.09
CA ASP A 335 6.80 5.81 2.43
C ASP A 335 5.50 5.04 2.75
N TRP A 336 4.64 4.90 1.75
CA TRP A 336 3.42 4.10 1.85
C TRP A 336 3.71 2.62 2.14
N ALA A 337 4.73 2.03 1.51
CA ALA A 337 5.11 0.65 1.76
C ALA A 337 5.59 0.41 3.21
N VAL A 338 6.31 1.36 3.82
CA VAL A 338 6.69 1.28 5.25
C VAL A 338 5.45 1.26 6.14
N PHE A 339 4.51 2.16 5.88
CA PHE A 339 3.23 2.23 6.60
C PHE A 339 2.38 0.96 6.44
N GLN A 340 2.20 0.45 5.21
CA GLN A 340 1.42 -0.76 4.96
C GLN A 340 2.02 -2.01 5.61
N ASN A 341 3.35 -2.12 5.67
CA ASN A 341 4.03 -3.20 6.39
C ASN A 341 3.74 -3.13 7.90
N ALA A 342 3.83 -1.94 8.51
CA ALA A 342 3.53 -1.75 9.93
C ALA A 342 2.05 -2.00 10.25
N LEU A 343 1.13 -1.54 9.40
CA LEU A 343 -0.31 -1.78 9.53
C LEU A 343 -0.65 -3.28 9.38
N THR A 344 0.02 -3.98 8.45
CA THR A 344 -0.12 -5.43 8.29
C THR A 344 0.37 -6.17 9.53
N TYR A 345 1.53 -5.79 10.07
CA TYR A 345 2.07 -6.38 11.30
C TYR A 345 1.14 -6.16 12.50
N ALA A 346 0.59 -4.95 12.68
CA ALA A 346 -0.42 -4.64 13.70
C ALA A 346 -1.67 -5.53 13.58
N LYS A 347 -2.21 -5.70 12.37
CA LYS A 347 -3.34 -6.59 12.13
C LYS A 347 -3.00 -8.06 12.43
N VAL A 348 -1.82 -8.54 12.05
CA VAL A 348 -1.38 -9.92 12.34
C VAL A 348 -1.20 -10.16 13.84
N ALA A 349 -0.51 -9.28 14.55
CA ALA A 349 -0.30 -9.38 16.00
C ALA A 349 -1.64 -9.42 16.78
N LEU A 350 -2.66 -8.71 16.27
CA LEU A 350 -4.00 -8.69 16.83
C LEU A 350 -4.86 -9.92 16.47
N ASN A 351 -4.69 -10.51 15.28
CA ASN A 351 -5.59 -11.56 14.76
C ASN A 351 -5.00 -12.97 14.74
N LYS A 352 -3.70 -13.16 15.02
CA LYS A 352 -3.09 -14.49 15.09
C LYS A 352 -3.64 -15.31 16.27
N ASP A 353 -3.67 -16.62 16.10
CA ASP A 353 -4.36 -17.55 17.02
C ASP A 353 -3.75 -17.51 18.44
N LYS A 354 -2.42 -17.30 18.52
CA LYS A 354 -1.64 -17.26 19.75
C LYS A 354 -1.14 -15.85 20.06
N GLN A 355 -2.07 -14.91 20.29
CA GLN A 355 -1.75 -13.53 20.67
C GLN A 355 -0.66 -13.45 21.76
N ASN A 356 0.29 -12.54 21.56
CA ASN A 356 1.40 -12.28 22.47
C ASN A 356 1.42 -10.78 22.81
N GLN A 357 1.38 -10.45 24.10
CA GLN A 357 1.37 -9.07 24.57
C GLN A 357 2.58 -8.27 24.08
N LYS A 358 3.77 -8.89 24.01
CA LYS A 358 4.99 -8.22 23.52
C LYS A 358 4.91 -7.88 22.03
N GLU A 359 4.30 -8.77 21.23
CA GLU A 359 4.09 -8.51 19.80
C GLU A 359 2.99 -7.45 19.57
N ILE A 360 1.96 -7.40 20.42
CA ILE A 360 0.96 -6.34 20.42
C ILE A 360 1.61 -4.98 20.73
N GLU A 361 2.51 -4.93 21.72
CA GLU A 361 3.31 -3.75 22.06
C GLU A 361 4.23 -3.32 20.91
N ASP A 362 5.01 -4.24 20.35
CA ASP A 362 5.94 -3.94 19.26
C ASP A 362 5.21 -3.48 18.00
N ALA A 363 4.08 -4.12 17.65
CA ALA A 363 3.29 -3.73 16.50
C ALA A 363 2.55 -2.40 16.70
N TYR A 364 2.12 -2.08 17.92
CA TYR A 364 1.56 -0.77 18.28
C TYR A 364 2.59 0.34 18.05
N TYR A 365 3.78 0.20 18.62
CA TYR A 365 4.83 1.22 18.48
C TYR A 365 5.36 1.31 17.05
N ALA A 366 5.47 0.20 16.32
CA ALA A 366 5.83 0.20 14.90
C ALA A 366 4.81 0.95 14.04
N LEU A 367 3.51 0.69 14.22
CA LEU A 367 2.44 1.41 13.49
C LEU A 367 2.44 2.90 13.84
N LYS A 368 2.54 3.24 15.14
CA LYS A 368 2.60 4.63 15.62
C LYS A 368 3.79 5.39 15.03
N ALA A 369 4.96 4.75 14.94
CA ALA A 369 6.15 5.34 14.31
C ALA A 369 5.98 5.55 12.79
N ALA A 370 5.33 4.60 12.10
CA ALA A 370 5.06 4.71 10.67
C ALA A 370 4.02 5.80 10.36
N MET A 371 2.98 5.96 11.19
CA MET A 371 2.02 7.07 11.13
C MET A 371 2.72 8.43 11.27
N MET A 372 3.58 8.60 12.29
CA MET A 372 4.40 9.82 12.46
C MET A 372 5.33 10.10 11.26
N THR A 373 5.74 9.06 10.54
CA THR A 373 6.54 9.21 9.32
C THR A 373 5.69 9.77 8.19
N LEU A 374 4.47 9.26 7.98
CA LEU A 374 3.53 9.83 7.01
C LEU A 374 3.12 11.27 7.36
N ASP A 375 2.90 11.59 8.63
CA ASP A 375 2.59 12.96 9.10
C ASP A 375 3.64 14.01 8.70
N THR A 376 4.87 13.57 8.38
CA THR A 376 6.01 14.44 8.02
C THR A 376 6.62 14.11 6.66
N ALA A 377 6.05 13.15 5.93
CA ALA A 377 6.55 12.71 4.63
C ALA A 377 6.43 13.82 3.56
N SER A 378 7.31 13.77 2.57
CA SER A 378 7.14 14.58 1.37
C SER A 378 6.06 13.94 0.50
N GLY A 379 4.91 14.60 0.38
CA GLY A 379 3.78 14.09 -0.37
C GLY A 379 4.00 14.03 -1.89
N THR A 380 2.94 13.68 -2.60
CA THR A 380 2.94 13.54 -4.07
C THR A 380 2.79 14.87 -4.83
N GLU A 381 2.94 16.03 -4.19
CA GLU A 381 2.75 17.33 -4.85
C GLU A 381 3.65 17.52 -6.08
N ALA A 382 4.88 17.02 -6.01
CA ALA A 382 5.85 17.10 -7.09
C ALA A 382 5.66 16.02 -8.18
N ASP A 383 4.94 14.94 -7.89
CA ASP A 383 4.75 13.80 -8.80
C ASP A 383 3.83 14.17 -9.97
N ASP A 384 4.29 13.95 -11.20
CA ASP A 384 3.52 14.21 -12.42
C ASP A 384 2.72 13.01 -12.94
N LYS A 385 2.79 11.83 -12.28
CA LYS A 385 2.00 10.65 -12.68
C LYS A 385 0.49 10.89 -12.66
N TYR A 386 0.03 11.79 -11.80
CA TYR A 386 -1.38 12.17 -11.65
C TYR A 386 -1.84 13.31 -12.58
N ASP A 387 -0.94 13.98 -13.31
CA ASP A 387 -1.32 15.12 -14.16
C ASP A 387 -2.17 14.68 -15.35
N ILE A 388 -3.23 15.44 -15.65
CA ILE A 388 -3.79 15.44 -17.00
C ILE A 388 -2.78 16.14 -17.93
N THR A 389 -2.41 15.48 -19.01
CA THR A 389 -1.42 15.96 -19.97
C THR A 389 -1.94 17.18 -20.75
N SER A 390 -1.05 18.13 -21.05
CA SER A 390 -1.44 19.45 -21.60
C SER A 390 -1.93 19.44 -23.06
N ASP A 391 -1.89 18.29 -23.75
CA ASP A 391 -2.56 18.08 -25.04
C ASP A 391 -4.08 17.85 -24.89
N LYS A 392 -4.56 17.53 -23.69
CA LYS A 392 -5.98 17.26 -23.39
C LYS A 392 -6.81 18.49 -23.05
N TYR A 393 -6.20 19.67 -22.93
CA TYR A 393 -6.94 20.91 -22.63
C TYR A 393 -6.38 22.16 -23.31
N THR A 394 -7.19 23.20 -23.29
CA THR A 394 -6.78 24.59 -23.47
C THR A 394 -7.01 25.37 -22.17
N VAL A 395 -6.39 26.54 -22.04
CA VAL A 395 -6.48 27.36 -20.81
C VAL A 395 -6.95 28.78 -21.11
N GLU A 396 -7.68 29.36 -20.16
CA GLU A 396 -8.08 30.77 -20.16
C GLU A 396 -8.14 31.32 -18.72
N ALA A 397 -8.18 32.64 -18.57
CA ALA A 397 -8.24 33.28 -17.25
C ALA A 397 -9.09 34.56 -17.32
N GLY A 398 -9.70 34.95 -16.20
CA GLY A 398 -10.51 36.17 -16.11
C GLY A 398 -9.70 37.44 -16.32
N SER A 399 -8.40 37.40 -16.02
CA SER A 399 -7.48 38.52 -16.21
C SER A 399 -6.05 38.04 -16.44
N ALA A 400 -5.30 38.73 -17.32
CA ALA A 400 -3.90 38.45 -17.60
C ALA A 400 -3.17 39.74 -18.01
N GLN A 401 -1.88 39.84 -17.69
CA GLN A 401 -1.03 40.91 -18.22
C GLN A 401 -0.50 40.57 -19.63
N PRO A 402 -0.32 41.56 -20.52
CA PRO A 402 0.56 41.41 -21.66
C PRO A 402 1.99 41.08 -21.18
N GLN A 403 2.66 40.20 -21.92
CA GLN A 403 3.98 39.69 -21.54
C GLN A 403 5.00 40.79 -21.22
N SER A 404 5.56 40.74 -20.02
CA SER A 404 6.62 41.64 -19.55
C SER A 404 7.77 40.83 -18.94
N GLY A 405 8.72 40.40 -19.77
CA GLY A 405 9.77 39.49 -19.35
C GLY A 405 9.21 38.09 -19.06
N ASN A 406 9.32 37.66 -17.80
CA ASN A 406 8.89 36.35 -17.32
C ASN A 406 7.45 36.34 -16.75
N GLU A 407 6.71 37.45 -16.82
CA GLU A 407 5.34 37.52 -16.28
C GLU A 407 4.26 37.87 -17.31
N GLY A 408 3.05 37.34 -17.07
CA GLY A 408 1.79 37.89 -17.57
C GLY A 408 0.85 36.89 -18.27
N PRO A 409 1.28 36.24 -19.37
CA PRO A 409 0.45 35.34 -20.18
C PRO A 409 -0.16 34.16 -19.40
N VAL A 410 -1.31 33.67 -19.85
CA VAL A 410 -2.03 32.54 -19.21
C VAL A 410 -1.26 31.23 -19.40
N GLU A 411 -0.56 31.12 -20.51
CA GLU A 411 0.24 29.96 -20.93
C GLU A 411 1.47 29.75 -20.03
N PHE A 412 1.94 30.79 -19.33
CA PHE A 412 3.06 30.70 -18.39
C PHE A 412 2.75 29.93 -17.11
N ALA A 413 1.50 29.50 -16.89
CA ALA A 413 1.16 28.55 -15.83
C ALA A 413 1.12 27.09 -16.32
N GLN A 414 1.54 26.83 -17.58
CA GLN A 414 1.52 25.51 -18.23
C GLN A 414 2.80 25.20 -19.02
N ASP A 415 3.83 26.04 -18.94
CA ASP A 415 4.99 25.94 -19.84
C ASP A 415 6.12 25.03 -19.32
N GLY A 416 5.97 24.47 -18.12
CA GLY A 416 6.94 23.55 -17.50
C GLY A 416 8.17 24.27 -16.96
N ASN A 417 8.09 25.59 -16.74
CA ASN A 417 9.19 26.44 -16.32
C ASN A 417 8.77 27.30 -15.12
N GLY A 418 9.05 26.82 -13.90
CA GLY A 418 8.79 27.55 -12.66
C GLY A 418 9.50 28.93 -12.50
N SER A 419 10.28 29.38 -13.50
CA SER A 419 10.84 30.75 -13.57
C SER A 419 10.00 31.73 -14.39
N THR A 420 8.93 31.27 -15.05
CA THR A 420 7.86 32.08 -15.67
C THR A 420 6.61 32.03 -14.77
N HIS A 421 5.70 33.00 -14.90
CA HIS A 421 4.42 32.97 -14.20
C HIS A 421 3.31 33.74 -14.91
N TRP A 422 2.10 33.17 -14.92
CA TRP A 422 0.87 33.93 -15.19
C TRP A 422 0.68 35.00 -14.12
N HIS A 423 0.14 36.16 -14.50
CA HIS A 423 -0.23 37.22 -13.56
C HIS A 423 -1.44 37.98 -14.08
N THR A 424 -2.44 38.22 -13.23
CA THR A 424 -3.60 39.05 -13.56
C THR A 424 -3.20 40.51 -13.79
N SER A 425 -4.05 41.30 -14.46
CA SER A 425 -3.69 42.70 -14.77
C SER A 425 -3.46 43.55 -13.51
N TRP A 426 -2.24 44.09 -13.38
CA TRP A 426 -1.85 45.19 -12.46
C TRP A 426 -2.79 46.40 -12.50
N SER A 427 -3.65 46.55 -13.53
CA SER A 427 -4.64 47.63 -13.62
C SER A 427 -6.04 47.26 -13.14
N ALA A 428 -6.24 46.06 -12.61
CA ALA A 428 -7.52 45.54 -12.14
C ALA A 428 -7.36 44.93 -10.75
N ASP A 429 -8.27 45.27 -9.85
CA ASP A 429 -8.46 44.57 -8.57
C ASP A 429 -9.43 43.42 -8.89
N VAL A 430 -8.96 42.16 -8.84
CA VAL A 430 -9.72 41.01 -9.40
C VAL A 430 -10.07 39.91 -8.38
N VAL A 431 -9.55 39.99 -7.15
CA VAL A 431 -9.82 39.01 -6.09
C VAL A 431 -10.97 39.53 -5.23
N GLU A 432 -12.05 38.76 -5.14
CA GLU A 432 -13.20 39.06 -4.29
C GLU A 432 -13.47 37.84 -3.39
N ALA A 433 -13.73 38.08 -2.11
CA ALA A 433 -13.84 37.02 -1.11
C ALA A 433 -15.07 36.10 -1.29
N ASP A 434 -16.04 36.48 -2.13
CA ASP A 434 -17.20 35.67 -2.51
C ASP A 434 -17.01 34.93 -3.85
N GLY A 435 -15.82 34.99 -4.45
CA GLY A 435 -15.50 34.35 -5.72
C GLY A 435 -16.10 35.04 -6.95
N SER A 436 -16.68 36.24 -6.82
CA SER A 436 -17.33 36.95 -7.93
C SER A 436 -16.38 37.76 -8.84
N GLY A 437 -15.11 37.89 -8.46
CA GLY A 437 -14.08 38.64 -9.19
C GLY A 437 -13.43 37.87 -10.35
N ASP A 438 -12.68 38.59 -11.22
CA ASP A 438 -11.98 38.03 -12.38
C ASP A 438 -10.65 37.30 -12.03
N GLY A 439 -10.41 37.02 -10.74
CA GLY A 439 -9.22 36.37 -10.19
C GLY A 439 -9.20 34.85 -10.36
N TRP A 440 -9.55 34.36 -11.55
CA TRP A 440 -9.69 32.92 -11.82
C TRP A 440 -8.89 32.45 -13.03
N TYR A 441 -8.52 31.17 -13.01
CA TYR A 441 -7.83 30.43 -14.07
C TYR A 441 -8.62 29.17 -14.40
N GLN A 442 -8.74 28.80 -15.67
CA GLN A 442 -9.61 27.74 -16.14
C GLN A 442 -8.93 26.82 -17.16
N PHE A 443 -9.20 25.53 -17.02
CA PHE A 443 -8.89 24.45 -17.94
C PHE A 443 -10.16 24.07 -18.71
N ASN A 444 -10.01 23.86 -20.01
CA ASN A 444 -11.08 23.50 -20.95
C ASN A 444 -10.67 22.21 -21.66
N PHE A 445 -11.21 21.06 -21.25
CA PHE A 445 -10.81 19.78 -21.81
C PHE A 445 -11.33 19.58 -23.24
N SER A 446 -10.55 18.88 -24.07
CA SER A 446 -10.93 18.51 -25.45
C SER A 446 -12.01 17.42 -25.51
N GLU A 447 -12.12 16.63 -24.45
CA GLU A 447 -13.08 15.56 -24.22
C GLU A 447 -13.42 15.51 -22.72
N PRO A 448 -14.59 15.00 -22.29
CA PRO A 448 -14.91 14.91 -20.86
C PRO A 448 -13.94 13.98 -20.12
N MET A 449 -13.36 14.48 -19.02
CA MET A 449 -12.37 13.78 -18.20
C MET A 449 -12.96 13.39 -16.83
N THR A 450 -12.29 12.48 -16.11
CA THR A 450 -12.46 12.31 -14.66
C THR A 450 -11.34 13.07 -13.95
N VAL A 451 -11.67 13.85 -12.93
CA VAL A 451 -10.73 14.71 -12.19
C VAL A 451 -10.87 14.51 -10.68
N ASN A 452 -9.78 14.52 -9.92
CA ASN A 452 -9.77 14.32 -8.46
C ASN A 452 -8.86 15.30 -7.70
N GLY A 453 -8.26 16.28 -8.38
CA GLY A 453 -7.42 17.25 -7.71
C GLY A 453 -6.88 18.36 -8.59
N MET A 454 -6.09 19.23 -7.98
CA MET A 454 -5.29 20.23 -8.65
C MET A 454 -3.98 20.44 -7.90
N ARG A 455 -2.88 20.72 -8.60
CA ARG A 455 -1.63 21.20 -7.99
C ARG A 455 -1.21 22.56 -8.52
N TYR A 456 -0.55 23.32 -7.66
CA TYR A 456 -0.19 24.73 -7.84
C TYR A 456 1.26 24.96 -7.41
N LEU A 457 2.04 25.59 -8.28
CA LEU A 457 3.38 26.10 -7.99
C LEU A 457 3.32 27.64 -7.90
N PRO A 458 3.53 28.24 -6.71
CA PRO A 458 3.57 29.69 -6.58
C PRO A 458 4.75 30.32 -7.33
N ARG A 459 4.55 31.54 -7.83
CA ARG A 459 5.63 32.33 -8.47
C ARG A 459 6.88 32.44 -7.60
N ILE A 460 8.05 32.45 -8.22
CA ILE A 460 9.31 32.74 -7.52
C ILE A 460 9.31 34.13 -6.86
N GLY A 461 9.98 34.22 -5.71
CA GLY A 461 10.10 35.44 -4.90
C GLY A 461 9.67 35.24 -3.45
N ALA A 462 9.69 36.33 -2.68
CA ALA A 462 9.34 36.33 -1.26
C ALA A 462 7.93 35.78 -0.97
N ALA A 463 7.66 35.41 0.28
CA ALA A 463 6.33 34.96 0.74
C ALA A 463 5.23 35.99 0.41
N ASN A 464 5.51 37.28 0.59
CA ASN A 464 4.59 38.38 0.28
C ASN A 464 4.63 38.85 -1.19
N ALA A 465 5.11 38.03 -2.13
CA ALA A 465 5.07 38.38 -3.55
C ALA A 465 3.62 38.52 -4.03
N ASN A 466 3.32 39.66 -4.67
CA ASN A 466 2.00 39.99 -5.20
C ASN A 466 1.46 38.84 -6.07
N GLY A 467 0.25 38.39 -5.74
CA GLY A 467 -0.53 37.44 -6.52
C GLY A 467 -0.43 35.97 -6.11
N LYS A 468 0.44 35.59 -5.17
CA LYS A 468 0.46 34.20 -4.68
C LYS A 468 -0.90 33.87 -4.05
N ILE A 469 -1.57 32.84 -4.56
CA ILE A 469 -2.81 32.31 -3.99
C ILE A 469 -2.55 31.87 -2.55
N VAL A 470 -3.45 32.25 -1.64
CA VAL A 470 -3.50 31.82 -0.23
C VAL A 470 -4.77 31.02 0.02
N LYS A 471 -5.89 31.40 -0.59
CA LYS A 471 -7.14 30.62 -0.62
C LYS A 471 -7.79 30.66 -1.99
N ALA A 472 -8.39 29.54 -2.40
CA ALA A 472 -9.18 29.48 -3.62
C ALA A 472 -10.32 28.46 -3.54
N ASP A 473 -11.37 28.68 -4.34
CA ASP A 473 -12.35 27.65 -4.67
C ASP A 473 -11.92 26.91 -5.93
N ILE A 474 -12.06 25.58 -5.93
CA ILE A 474 -11.95 24.75 -7.13
C ILE A 474 -13.36 24.38 -7.57
N LEU A 475 -13.73 24.83 -8.77
CA LEU A 475 -15.01 24.58 -9.39
C LEU A 475 -14.82 23.65 -10.60
N VAL A 476 -15.76 22.74 -10.81
CA VAL A 476 -15.80 21.88 -12.00
C VAL A 476 -17.13 22.03 -12.74
N SER A 477 -17.13 21.73 -14.03
CA SER A 477 -18.30 21.83 -14.91
C SER A 477 -18.38 20.62 -15.83
N LYS A 478 -19.59 20.12 -16.09
CA LYS A 478 -19.87 18.98 -16.99
C LYS A 478 -20.62 19.38 -18.26
N ASP A 479 -20.83 20.68 -18.47
CA ASP A 479 -21.69 21.24 -19.52
C ASP A 479 -21.06 22.44 -20.25
N ASN A 480 -19.73 22.37 -20.43
CA ASN A 480 -18.90 23.39 -21.08
C ASN A 480 -18.95 24.77 -20.40
N GLY A 481 -18.94 24.78 -19.06
CA GLY A 481 -18.91 25.99 -18.24
C GLY A 481 -20.26 26.70 -18.08
N THR A 482 -21.38 26.04 -18.42
CA THR A 482 -22.73 26.61 -18.32
C THR A 482 -23.24 26.57 -16.88
N SER A 483 -22.93 25.50 -16.15
CA SER A 483 -23.12 25.35 -14.71
C SER A 483 -21.83 24.86 -14.05
N TRP A 484 -21.71 25.13 -12.75
CA TRP A 484 -20.51 24.87 -11.96
C TRP A 484 -20.89 24.25 -10.61
N GLU A 485 -20.15 23.23 -10.21
CA GLU A 485 -20.19 22.64 -8.87
C GLU A 485 -18.84 22.88 -8.16
N THR A 486 -18.86 23.09 -6.85
CA THR A 486 -17.65 23.31 -6.06
C THR A 486 -17.08 21.96 -5.64
N ALA A 487 -15.90 21.62 -6.18
CA ALA A 487 -15.19 20.39 -5.86
C ALA A 487 -14.34 20.55 -4.59
N ALA A 488 -13.68 21.71 -4.43
CA ALA A 488 -13.04 22.11 -3.17
C ALA A 488 -13.39 23.57 -2.83
N LYS A 489 -13.68 23.85 -1.55
CA LYS A 489 -14.09 25.17 -1.06
C LYS A 489 -13.01 25.71 -0.11
N ASP A 490 -12.62 26.98 -0.30
CA ASP A 490 -11.64 27.69 0.53
C ASP A 490 -10.32 26.92 0.72
N ALA A 491 -9.87 26.21 -0.32
CA ALA A 491 -8.64 25.42 -0.31
C ALA A 491 -7.42 26.33 -0.05
N GLU A 492 -6.63 25.99 0.97
CA GLU A 492 -5.55 26.83 1.47
C GLU A 492 -4.21 26.48 0.82
N PHE A 493 -3.38 27.49 0.55
CA PHE A 493 -2.06 27.35 -0.03
C PHE A 493 -1.03 28.19 0.74
N SER A 494 0.11 27.60 1.03
CA SER A 494 1.29 28.33 1.49
C SER A 494 1.86 29.20 0.37
N THR A 495 2.64 30.22 0.77
CA THR A 495 3.35 31.10 -0.16
C THR A 495 4.80 30.65 -0.45
N THR A 496 5.15 29.41 -0.08
CA THR A 496 6.43 28.78 -0.43
C THR A 496 6.58 28.63 -1.96
N THR A 497 7.77 28.39 -2.48
CA THR A 497 7.99 28.21 -3.93
C THR A 497 8.14 26.73 -4.27
N MET A 498 7.24 25.91 -3.74
CA MET A 498 7.18 24.46 -3.92
C MET A 498 5.80 24.07 -4.48
N TRP A 499 5.70 22.88 -5.06
CA TRP A 499 4.41 22.34 -5.47
C TRP A 499 3.51 22.11 -4.26
N GLN A 500 2.21 22.31 -4.46
CA GLN A 500 1.17 22.14 -3.45
C GLN A 500 -0.05 21.51 -4.12
N LYS A 501 -0.66 20.52 -3.48
CA LYS A 501 -1.76 19.72 -4.03
C LYS A 501 -3.05 19.95 -3.22
N VAL A 502 -4.18 19.85 -3.90
CA VAL A 502 -5.53 19.84 -3.30
C VAL A 502 -6.29 18.70 -3.95
N ASN A 503 -6.72 17.75 -3.14
CA ASN A 503 -7.59 16.64 -3.56
C ASN A 503 -9.07 16.97 -3.37
N PHE A 504 -9.91 16.24 -4.09
CA PHE A 504 -11.35 16.17 -3.91
C PHE A 504 -11.90 14.87 -4.51
N ASP A 505 -13.10 14.45 -4.09
CA ASP A 505 -13.78 13.25 -4.61
C ASP A 505 -13.76 13.20 -6.15
N ALA A 506 -13.44 12.04 -6.73
CA ALA A 506 -13.32 11.90 -8.18
C ALA A 506 -14.62 12.28 -8.92
N VAL A 507 -14.54 13.29 -9.79
CA VAL A 507 -15.67 13.81 -10.56
C VAL A 507 -15.59 13.37 -12.01
N GLU A 508 -16.46 12.43 -12.41
CA GLU A 508 -16.56 11.97 -13.80
C GLU A 508 -17.22 12.99 -14.74
N GLY A 509 -16.84 12.96 -16.01
CA GLY A 509 -17.52 13.68 -17.09
C GLY A 509 -17.30 15.20 -17.08
N VAL A 510 -16.22 15.66 -16.48
CA VAL A 510 -15.88 17.08 -16.37
C VAL A 510 -15.33 17.61 -17.69
N THR A 511 -15.89 18.72 -18.16
CA THR A 511 -15.46 19.46 -19.36
C THR A 511 -14.57 20.65 -19.01
N ASN A 512 -14.69 21.20 -17.79
CA ASN A 512 -13.90 22.36 -17.37
C ASN A 512 -13.58 22.29 -15.86
N VAL A 513 -12.39 22.76 -15.50
CA VAL A 513 -12.00 23.02 -14.10
C VAL A 513 -11.56 24.46 -13.97
N ARG A 514 -11.97 25.15 -12.91
CA ARG A 514 -11.62 26.55 -12.63
C ARG A 514 -11.16 26.70 -11.19
N ILE A 515 -9.99 27.28 -11.00
CA ILE A 515 -9.54 27.79 -9.69
C ILE A 515 -9.90 29.27 -9.59
N VAL A 516 -10.55 29.67 -8.50
CA VAL A 516 -11.03 31.04 -8.23
C VAL A 516 -10.39 31.52 -6.93
N ALA A 517 -9.43 32.44 -7.00
CA ALA A 517 -8.75 32.93 -5.81
C ALA A 517 -9.68 33.82 -4.97
N THR A 518 -9.79 33.52 -3.67
CA THR A 518 -10.57 34.27 -2.68
C THR A 518 -9.66 35.05 -1.70
N GLU A 519 -8.41 34.60 -1.53
CA GLU A 519 -7.37 35.30 -0.76
C GLU A 519 -6.01 35.16 -1.44
N THR A 520 -5.22 36.25 -1.52
CA THR A 520 -3.91 36.28 -2.18
C THR A 520 -2.91 37.20 -1.47
N ALA A 521 -1.65 36.79 -1.43
CA ALA A 521 -0.56 37.56 -0.84
C ALA A 521 -0.26 38.87 -1.61
N GLY A 522 0.23 39.86 -0.88
CA GLY A 522 0.70 41.12 -1.43
C GLY A 522 1.77 41.78 -0.57
N GLN A 523 2.56 42.66 -1.17
CA GLN A 523 3.71 43.30 -0.51
C GLN A 523 3.30 44.29 0.58
N SER A 524 2.04 44.73 0.56
CA SER A 524 1.41 45.57 1.58
C SER A 524 -0.06 45.19 1.75
N ALA A 525 -0.68 45.60 2.86
CA ALA A 525 -2.13 45.42 3.09
C ALA A 525 -3.03 46.16 2.09
N ALA A 526 -2.47 46.98 1.19
CA ALA A 526 -3.17 47.61 0.07
C ALA A 526 -3.00 46.84 -1.27
N GLU A 527 -2.20 45.77 -1.27
CA GLU A 527 -1.92 44.89 -2.42
C GLU A 527 -2.36 43.44 -2.19
N SER A 528 -2.52 43.01 -0.94
CA SER A 528 -3.24 41.79 -0.58
C SER A 528 -4.63 41.78 -1.24
N ASN A 529 -5.08 40.62 -1.69
CA ASN A 529 -6.38 40.40 -2.33
C ASN A 529 -6.66 41.35 -3.51
N LYS A 530 -5.67 41.55 -4.38
CA LYS A 530 -5.83 42.32 -5.64
C LYS A 530 -5.53 41.52 -6.90
N TYR A 531 -4.46 40.74 -6.87
CA TYR A 531 -3.89 40.08 -8.04
C TYR A 531 -3.83 38.58 -7.82
N VAL A 532 -3.68 37.81 -8.90
CA VAL A 532 -3.45 36.37 -8.86
C VAL A 532 -2.29 36.03 -9.78
N SER A 533 -1.48 35.06 -9.39
CA SER A 533 -0.33 34.58 -10.16
C SER A 533 -0.03 33.12 -9.85
N ALA A 534 0.42 32.38 -10.86
CA ALA A 534 0.93 31.03 -10.70
C ALA A 534 2.13 30.81 -11.63
N ALA A 535 3.16 30.13 -11.14
CA ALA A 535 4.23 29.62 -11.99
C ALA A 535 3.78 28.36 -12.73
N GLU A 536 3.05 27.46 -12.07
CA GLU A 536 2.39 26.35 -12.73
C GLU A 536 1.06 26.03 -12.05
N LEU A 537 0.11 25.49 -12.81
CA LEU A 537 -1.13 24.88 -12.35
C LEU A 537 -1.35 23.57 -13.12
N ARG A 538 -1.82 22.50 -12.49
CA ARG A 538 -2.20 21.25 -13.17
C ARG A 538 -3.47 20.68 -12.57
N VAL A 539 -4.33 20.10 -13.40
CA VAL A 539 -5.47 19.31 -12.94
C VAL A 539 -5.06 17.85 -12.85
N LEU A 540 -5.46 17.20 -11.76
CA LEU A 540 -5.15 15.80 -11.50
C LEU A 540 -6.30 14.89 -11.93
N GLN A 541 -5.95 13.69 -12.38
CA GLN A 541 -6.86 12.58 -12.64
C GLN A 541 -6.56 11.40 -11.70
N PRO A 542 -7.56 10.55 -11.38
CA PRO A 542 -7.29 9.26 -10.80
C PRO A 542 -6.35 8.45 -11.69
N VAL A 543 -5.34 7.86 -11.06
CA VAL A 543 -4.51 6.81 -11.67
C VAL A 543 -4.92 5.53 -10.97
N GLU A 544 -5.31 4.50 -11.73
CA GLU A 544 -5.50 3.17 -11.15
C GLU A 544 -4.12 2.66 -10.69
N ASP A 545 -4.01 2.28 -9.42
CA ASP A 545 -2.85 1.53 -8.94
C ASP A 545 -2.74 0.23 -9.75
N GLU A 546 -1.54 -0.09 -10.26
CA GLU A 546 -1.31 -1.43 -10.76
C GLU A 546 -1.52 -2.43 -9.60
N PRO A 547 -2.20 -3.57 -9.85
CA PRO A 547 -2.47 -4.54 -8.79
C PRO A 547 -1.17 -5.05 -8.21
N GLU A 548 -0.92 -4.75 -6.93
CA GLU A 548 0.30 -5.15 -6.25
C GLU A 548 0.39 -6.68 -6.20
N THR A 549 1.39 -7.23 -6.89
CA THR A 549 1.68 -8.67 -6.84
C THR A 549 2.28 -9.02 -5.49
N VAL A 550 1.45 -9.53 -4.58
CA VAL A 550 1.89 -9.97 -3.25
C VAL A 550 2.86 -11.15 -3.33
N ASP A 551 3.95 -11.09 -2.57
CA ASP A 551 4.94 -12.17 -2.52
C ASP A 551 4.47 -13.31 -1.61
N LYS A 552 4.31 -14.50 -2.18
CA LYS A 552 3.93 -15.73 -1.46
C LYS A 552 5.13 -16.58 -1.04
N SER A 553 6.37 -16.25 -1.47
CA SER A 553 7.56 -17.09 -1.31
C SER A 553 7.85 -17.50 0.14
N ALA A 554 7.61 -16.60 1.10
CA ALA A 554 7.81 -16.89 2.53
C ALA A 554 6.79 -17.89 3.10
N LEU A 555 5.55 -17.87 2.60
CA LEU A 555 4.50 -18.82 2.95
C LEU A 555 4.73 -20.17 2.26
N GLU A 556 5.12 -20.18 0.98
CA GLU A 556 5.54 -21.39 0.26
C GLU A 556 6.69 -22.12 0.97
N ALA A 557 7.68 -21.37 1.47
CA ALA A 557 8.79 -21.92 2.23
C ALA A 557 8.33 -22.55 3.57
N ALA A 558 7.47 -21.87 4.33
CA ALA A 558 6.93 -22.39 5.59
C ALA A 558 6.02 -23.62 5.39
N VAL A 559 5.21 -23.63 4.33
CA VAL A 559 4.43 -24.81 3.90
C VAL A 559 5.36 -25.98 3.57
N SER A 560 6.42 -25.73 2.80
CA SER A 560 7.40 -26.76 2.44
C SER A 560 8.18 -27.30 3.65
N GLU A 561 8.46 -26.45 4.64
CA GLU A 561 9.10 -26.84 5.89
C GLU A 561 8.16 -27.74 6.72
N ALA A 562 6.92 -27.31 6.94
CA ALA A 562 5.91 -28.10 7.66
C ALA A 562 5.59 -29.44 6.98
N GLU A 563 5.53 -29.49 5.64
CA GLU A 563 5.38 -30.73 4.87
C GLU A 563 6.58 -31.69 4.95
N SER A 564 7.75 -31.21 5.40
CA SER A 564 8.96 -32.03 5.55
C SER A 564 9.10 -32.70 6.91
N LEU A 565 8.24 -32.34 7.87
CA LEU A 565 8.19 -32.92 9.21
C LEU A 565 7.47 -34.29 9.19
N ASP A 566 7.94 -35.24 10.01
CA ASP A 566 7.29 -36.53 10.18
C ASP A 566 6.29 -36.46 11.35
N SER A 567 5.02 -36.81 11.10
CA SER A 567 3.98 -36.85 12.14
C SER A 567 4.33 -37.80 13.29
N GLY A 568 5.13 -38.83 13.00
CA GLY A 568 5.54 -39.86 13.95
C GLY A 568 6.53 -39.40 15.02
N ASP A 569 7.17 -38.24 14.83
CA ASP A 569 8.11 -37.68 15.80
C ASP A 569 7.39 -36.84 16.89
N TYR A 570 6.12 -36.46 16.69
CA TYR A 570 5.41 -35.49 17.53
C TYR A 570 4.12 -36.03 18.18
N THR A 571 3.55 -35.28 19.13
CA THR A 571 2.27 -35.63 19.78
C THR A 571 1.08 -35.38 18.85
N GLU A 572 0.06 -36.26 18.90
CA GLU A 572 -1.17 -36.14 18.09
C GLU A 572 -1.92 -34.82 18.34
N GLU A 573 -1.82 -34.26 19.56
CA GLU A 573 -2.45 -32.98 19.93
C GLU A 573 -1.78 -31.79 19.22
N THR A 574 -0.45 -31.71 19.25
CA THR A 574 0.29 -30.60 18.60
C THR A 574 0.34 -30.76 17.07
N TRP A 575 0.48 -31.98 16.58
CA TRP A 575 0.44 -32.26 15.14
C TRP A 575 -0.90 -31.90 14.50
N SER A 576 -2.02 -32.13 15.19
CA SER A 576 -3.35 -31.76 14.66
C SER A 576 -3.49 -30.24 14.44
N VAL A 577 -2.78 -29.40 15.20
CA VAL A 577 -2.76 -27.94 14.99
C VAL A 577 -1.94 -27.60 13.75
N VAL A 578 -0.79 -28.26 13.53
CA VAL A 578 -0.01 -28.10 12.30
C VAL A 578 -0.78 -28.56 11.07
N GLU A 579 -1.52 -29.67 11.11
CA GLU A 579 -2.37 -30.09 9.99
C GLU A 579 -3.46 -29.05 9.65
N GLU A 580 -4.07 -28.42 10.65
CA GLU A 580 -5.06 -27.35 10.47
C GLU A 580 -4.43 -26.11 9.80
N LYS A 581 -3.34 -25.58 10.38
CA LYS A 581 -2.71 -24.34 9.87
C LYS A 581 -1.96 -24.54 8.55
N LEU A 582 -1.50 -25.76 8.26
CA LEU A 582 -0.96 -26.12 6.95
C LEU A 582 -2.05 -26.16 5.87
N ALA A 583 -3.29 -26.54 6.22
CA ALA A 583 -4.42 -26.46 5.29
C ALA A 583 -4.81 -25.00 5.01
N GLU A 584 -4.99 -24.19 6.06
CA GLU A 584 -5.28 -22.75 5.93
C GLU A 584 -4.21 -22.02 5.09
N ALA A 585 -2.93 -22.30 5.33
CA ALA A 585 -1.82 -21.75 4.55
C ALA A 585 -1.90 -22.11 3.06
N LYS A 586 -2.28 -23.35 2.72
CA LYS A 586 -2.44 -23.79 1.33
C LYS A 586 -3.65 -23.13 0.65
N GLU A 587 -4.76 -22.96 1.35
CA GLU A 587 -5.91 -22.21 0.83
C GLU A 587 -5.52 -20.76 0.49
N VAL A 588 -4.69 -20.10 1.31
CA VAL A 588 -4.15 -18.76 1.02
C VAL A 588 -3.16 -18.76 -0.14
N LEU A 589 -2.38 -19.83 -0.34
CA LEU A 589 -1.52 -19.97 -1.53
C LEU A 589 -2.35 -20.12 -2.82
N GLU A 590 -3.43 -20.89 -2.80
CA GLU A 590 -4.32 -21.12 -3.95
C GLU A 590 -5.24 -19.91 -4.25
N LYS A 591 -5.55 -19.07 -3.26
CA LYS A 591 -6.37 -17.86 -3.42
C LYS A 591 -5.69 -16.81 -4.33
N GLU A 592 -6.29 -16.54 -5.49
CA GLU A 592 -5.78 -15.54 -6.46
C GLU A 592 -5.79 -14.10 -5.91
N ASP A 593 -6.80 -13.75 -5.10
CA ASP A 593 -7.00 -12.44 -4.46
C ASP A 593 -6.51 -12.41 -2.99
N ALA A 594 -5.51 -13.22 -2.65
CA ALA A 594 -4.89 -13.20 -1.32
C ALA A 594 -4.24 -11.84 -1.05
N THR A 595 -4.55 -11.22 0.09
CA THR A 595 -3.94 -9.96 0.52
C THR A 595 -2.60 -10.21 1.21
N ALA A 596 -1.76 -9.17 1.30
CA ALA A 596 -0.52 -9.24 2.09
C ALA A 596 -0.79 -9.62 3.56
N TYR A 597 -1.94 -9.19 4.10
CA TYR A 597 -2.42 -9.57 5.42
C TYR A 597 -2.82 -11.06 5.50
N ASP A 598 -3.57 -11.59 4.53
CA ASP A 598 -3.95 -13.02 4.50
C ASP A 598 -2.69 -13.90 4.53
N ILE A 599 -1.68 -13.55 3.71
CA ILE A 599 -0.41 -14.27 3.61
C ILE A 599 0.39 -14.17 4.91
N ALA A 600 0.51 -12.96 5.48
CA ALA A 600 1.26 -12.74 6.72
C ALA A 600 0.62 -13.42 7.93
N LEU A 601 -0.72 -13.44 8.01
CA LEU A 601 -1.47 -14.11 9.09
C LEU A 601 -1.30 -15.63 9.00
N ALA A 602 -1.50 -16.22 7.82
CA ALA A 602 -1.32 -17.66 7.61
C ALA A 602 0.13 -18.09 7.90
N LEU A 603 1.11 -17.28 7.50
CA LEU A 603 2.53 -17.50 7.79
C LEU A 603 2.83 -17.46 9.30
N ALA A 604 2.25 -16.51 10.03
CA ALA A 604 2.42 -16.40 11.48
C ALA A 604 1.78 -17.59 12.21
N ASN A 605 0.52 -17.92 11.91
CA ASN A 605 -0.19 -19.04 12.51
C ASN A 605 0.50 -20.39 12.24
N LEU A 606 0.97 -20.64 11.00
CA LEU A 606 1.70 -21.87 10.69
C LEU A 606 3.04 -21.96 11.43
N LYS A 607 3.78 -20.85 11.56
CA LYS A 607 5.04 -20.82 12.32
C LYS A 607 4.83 -21.04 13.81
N ASP A 608 3.83 -20.40 14.41
CA ASP A 608 3.49 -20.60 15.82
C ASP A 608 3.07 -22.07 16.07
N ALA A 609 2.29 -22.68 15.17
CA ALA A 609 1.91 -24.09 15.26
C ALA A 609 3.11 -25.05 15.15
N VAL A 610 4.04 -24.80 14.21
CA VAL A 610 5.27 -25.62 14.05
C VAL A 610 6.22 -25.44 15.23
N ALA A 611 6.32 -24.24 15.80
CA ALA A 611 7.14 -23.97 16.98
C ALA A 611 6.59 -24.61 18.27
N ASP A 612 5.28 -24.84 18.34
CA ASP A 612 4.58 -25.48 19.46
C ASP A 612 4.55 -27.02 19.37
N LEU A 613 5.22 -27.64 18.39
CA LEU A 613 5.31 -29.09 18.27
C LEU A 613 6.04 -29.73 19.46
N GLU A 614 5.37 -30.68 20.12
CA GLU A 614 5.95 -31.48 21.21
C GLU A 614 6.42 -32.85 20.69
N GLU A 615 7.69 -33.22 20.96
CA GLU A 615 8.22 -34.54 20.63
C GLU A 615 7.44 -35.66 21.34
N SER A 616 7.22 -36.79 20.66
CA SER A 616 6.57 -37.96 21.24
C SER A 616 7.46 -38.68 22.27
N GLU A 617 6.91 -39.06 23.43
CA GLU A 617 7.67 -39.84 24.42
C GLU A 617 7.99 -41.25 23.89
N ASN A 618 9.24 -41.44 23.46
CA ASN A 618 9.76 -42.73 23.01
C ASN A 618 9.84 -43.71 24.20
N PRO A 619 9.14 -44.87 24.17
CA PRO A 619 9.11 -45.79 25.30
C PRO A 619 10.50 -46.38 25.61
N GLU A 620 10.79 -46.65 26.89
CA GLU A 620 12.07 -47.25 27.29
C GLU A 620 12.32 -48.60 26.56
N PRO A 621 13.58 -48.89 26.17
CA PRO A 621 13.90 -50.04 25.33
C PRO A 621 13.66 -51.37 26.06
N GLY A 622 12.47 -51.96 25.85
CA GLY A 622 12.10 -53.26 26.42
C GLY A 622 10.66 -53.72 26.25
N GLU A 623 9.71 -52.86 25.85
CA GLU A 623 8.32 -53.27 25.58
C GLU A 623 8.13 -53.83 24.15
N GLU A 624 7.19 -54.77 23.98
CA GLU A 624 6.88 -55.38 22.68
C GLU A 624 6.13 -54.39 21.78
N ILE A 625 6.62 -54.17 20.56
CA ILE A 625 5.95 -53.34 19.55
C ILE A 625 4.57 -53.93 19.21
N SER A 626 3.53 -53.10 19.37
CA SER A 626 2.13 -53.47 19.17
C SER A 626 1.71 -53.29 17.71
N THR A 627 1.70 -54.38 16.95
CA THR A 627 1.27 -54.39 15.52
C THR A 627 -0.24 -54.54 15.32
N ALA A 628 -1.03 -54.73 16.38
CA ALA A 628 -2.42 -55.16 16.27
C ALA A 628 -3.33 -54.21 15.47
N VAL A 629 -3.09 -52.89 15.56
CA VAL A 629 -3.86 -51.88 14.81
C VAL A 629 -3.41 -51.83 13.34
N LEU A 630 -2.10 -51.95 13.08
CA LEU A 630 -1.52 -52.03 11.74
C LEU A 630 -1.99 -53.28 10.98
N GLU A 631 -1.99 -54.44 11.64
CA GLU A 631 -2.54 -55.69 11.10
C GLU A 631 -4.02 -55.55 10.73
N TYR A 632 -4.81 -54.89 11.58
CA TYR A 632 -6.23 -54.64 11.33
C TYR A 632 -6.48 -53.61 10.21
N ALA A 633 -5.66 -52.55 10.11
CA ALA A 633 -5.74 -51.57 9.02
C ALA A 633 -5.38 -52.21 7.67
N ILE A 634 -4.38 -53.09 7.63
CA ILE A 634 -4.03 -53.87 6.43
C ILE A 634 -5.14 -54.86 6.06
N GLU A 635 -5.80 -55.50 7.03
CA GLU A 635 -6.97 -56.35 6.78
C GLU A 635 -8.14 -55.54 6.19
N LEU A 636 -8.46 -54.38 6.75
CA LEU A 636 -9.48 -53.46 6.24
C LEU A 636 -9.16 -53.01 4.81
N ALA A 637 -7.92 -52.58 4.55
CA ALA A 637 -7.45 -52.17 3.24
C ALA A 637 -7.62 -53.28 2.18
N GLY A 638 -7.41 -54.54 2.56
CA GLY A 638 -7.67 -55.70 1.70
C GLY A 638 -9.13 -55.90 1.28
N SER A 639 -10.07 -55.16 1.88
CA SER A 639 -11.51 -55.18 1.55
C SER A 639 -12.02 -53.93 0.82
N VAL A 640 -11.17 -52.93 0.61
CA VAL A 640 -11.50 -51.65 -0.04
C VAL A 640 -11.77 -51.83 -1.52
N ASN A 641 -12.83 -51.20 -2.02
CA ASN A 641 -13.12 -51.18 -3.45
C ASN A 641 -12.40 -50.01 -4.14
N THR A 642 -11.56 -50.32 -5.13
CA THR A 642 -10.83 -49.34 -5.96
C THR A 642 -11.59 -48.95 -7.24
N ASP A 643 -12.76 -49.54 -7.51
CA ASP A 643 -13.55 -49.28 -8.73
C ASP A 643 -14.06 -47.83 -8.79
N GLY A 644 -13.53 -47.06 -9.76
CA GLY A 644 -13.97 -45.69 -10.05
C GLY A 644 -13.40 -44.61 -9.12
N VAL A 645 -12.41 -44.95 -8.30
CA VAL A 645 -11.61 -43.99 -7.52
C VAL A 645 -10.63 -43.26 -8.46
N ILE A 646 -10.26 -42.02 -8.14
CA ILE A 646 -9.27 -41.23 -8.89
C ILE A 646 -7.90 -41.94 -8.86
N ASP A 647 -7.18 -41.98 -9.99
CA ASP A 647 -5.95 -42.77 -10.12
C ASP A 647 -4.83 -42.33 -9.15
N THR A 648 -4.69 -41.03 -8.86
CA THR A 648 -3.72 -40.50 -7.88
C THR A 648 -4.05 -40.92 -6.44
N VAL A 649 -5.34 -40.86 -6.07
CA VAL A 649 -5.85 -41.34 -4.78
C VAL A 649 -5.58 -42.83 -4.62
N LYS A 650 -5.84 -43.61 -5.68
CA LYS A 650 -5.57 -45.04 -5.72
C LYS A 650 -4.08 -45.35 -5.60
N GLU A 651 -3.21 -44.62 -6.30
CA GLU A 651 -1.75 -44.79 -6.19
C GLU A 651 -1.26 -44.47 -4.76
N ASN A 652 -1.81 -43.43 -4.12
CA ASN A 652 -1.51 -43.10 -2.72
C ASN A 652 -1.98 -44.19 -1.75
N PHE A 653 -3.17 -44.76 -1.96
CA PHE A 653 -3.64 -45.92 -1.19
C PHE A 653 -2.76 -47.17 -1.40
N GLU A 654 -2.36 -47.48 -2.64
CA GLU A 654 -1.45 -48.59 -2.93
C GLU A 654 -0.06 -48.39 -2.29
N LYS A 655 0.49 -47.17 -2.29
CA LYS A 655 1.73 -46.80 -1.58
C LYS A 655 1.61 -46.93 -0.07
N ALA A 656 0.55 -46.37 0.53
CA ALA A 656 0.31 -46.45 1.97
C ALA A 656 0.14 -47.92 2.43
N LEU A 657 -0.57 -48.73 1.65
CA LEU A 657 -0.74 -50.16 1.91
C LEU A 657 0.59 -50.93 1.80
N GLN A 658 1.44 -50.61 0.81
CA GLN A 658 2.77 -51.23 0.71
C GLN A 658 3.68 -50.83 1.87
N ASN A 659 3.72 -49.54 2.25
CA ASN A 659 4.50 -49.09 3.41
C ASN A 659 4.04 -49.78 4.70
N ALA A 660 2.72 -49.88 4.91
CA ALA A 660 2.13 -50.58 6.04
C ALA A 660 2.56 -52.07 6.10
N GLN A 661 2.55 -52.76 4.96
CA GLN A 661 3.01 -54.15 4.86
C GLN A 661 4.53 -54.27 5.11
N ASP A 662 5.33 -53.33 4.61
CA ASP A 662 6.79 -53.34 4.78
C ASP A 662 7.20 -53.07 6.23
N ILE A 663 6.57 -52.11 6.91
CA ILE A 663 6.77 -51.86 8.34
C ILE A 663 6.36 -53.09 9.17
N LEU A 664 5.18 -53.65 8.91
CA LEU A 664 4.73 -54.87 9.61
C LEU A 664 5.72 -56.04 9.41
N ALA A 665 6.24 -56.22 8.19
CA ALA A 665 7.22 -57.26 7.89
C ALA A 665 8.56 -57.04 8.62
N LYS A 666 9.03 -55.79 8.75
CA LYS A 666 10.24 -55.46 9.53
C LYS A 666 10.06 -55.78 11.01
N VAL A 667 8.94 -55.38 11.64
CA VAL A 667 8.63 -55.73 13.04
C VAL A 667 8.59 -57.25 13.23
N GLN A 668 7.89 -57.98 12.37
CA GLN A 668 7.82 -59.44 12.41
C GLN A 668 9.18 -60.13 12.18
N SER A 669 10.13 -59.46 11.52
CA SER A 669 11.51 -59.95 11.36
C SER A 669 12.41 -59.69 12.58
N GLY A 670 11.93 -58.92 13.57
CA GLY A 670 12.70 -58.49 14.73
C GLY A 670 13.70 -57.37 14.44
N ASP A 671 13.38 -56.50 13.46
CA ASP A 671 14.24 -55.36 13.13
C ASP A 671 14.14 -54.29 14.22
N ALA A 672 15.25 -54.10 14.95
CA ALA A 672 15.33 -53.17 16.06
C ALA A 672 15.42 -51.69 15.60
N SER A 673 15.41 -51.41 14.30
CA SER A 673 15.26 -50.05 13.77
C SER A 673 13.82 -49.57 13.71
N VAL A 674 12.83 -50.44 13.91
CA VAL A 674 11.41 -50.05 13.85
C VAL A 674 10.93 -49.59 15.22
N THR A 675 10.30 -48.43 15.26
CA THR A 675 9.70 -47.85 16.47
C THR A 675 8.20 -48.17 16.55
N GLN A 676 7.59 -47.95 17.72
CA GLN A 676 6.14 -48.00 17.84
C GLN A 676 5.48 -46.89 17.00
N SER A 677 6.04 -45.68 16.94
CA SER A 677 5.45 -44.61 16.12
C SER A 677 5.43 -44.96 14.62
N GLN A 678 6.51 -45.53 14.07
CA GLN A 678 6.52 -46.02 12.68
C GLN A 678 5.42 -47.06 12.38
N VAL A 679 5.01 -47.86 13.37
CA VAL A 679 3.87 -48.79 13.25
C VAL A 679 2.54 -48.03 13.29
N ASP A 680 2.48 -46.97 14.08
CA ASP A 680 1.30 -46.12 14.22
C ASP A 680 1.07 -45.20 12.99
N ASP A 681 2.10 -44.55 12.46
CA ASP A 681 2.03 -43.78 11.20
C ASP A 681 1.64 -44.67 10.03
N ALA A 682 2.19 -45.89 9.98
CA ALA A 682 1.89 -46.85 8.93
C ALA A 682 0.40 -47.21 8.88
N TRP A 683 -0.28 -47.33 10.04
CA TRP A 683 -1.71 -47.61 10.06
C TRP A 683 -2.57 -46.35 9.90
N ARG A 684 -2.14 -45.21 10.47
CA ARG A 684 -2.83 -43.92 10.32
C ARG A 684 -2.84 -43.46 8.87
N ASN A 685 -1.69 -43.46 8.18
CA ASN A 685 -1.59 -43.12 6.77
C ASN A 685 -2.42 -44.06 5.88
N LEU A 686 -2.46 -45.35 6.21
CA LEU A 686 -3.31 -46.31 5.50
C LEU A 686 -4.81 -46.03 5.72
N ILE A 687 -5.23 -45.67 6.93
CA ILE A 687 -6.63 -45.27 7.23
C ILE A 687 -6.99 -43.94 6.53
N LYS A 688 -6.10 -42.94 6.54
CA LYS A 688 -6.29 -41.65 5.84
C LYS A 688 -6.42 -41.88 4.32
N ALA A 689 -5.55 -42.70 3.74
CA ALA A 689 -5.66 -43.11 2.35
C ALA A 689 -6.95 -43.91 2.05
N MET A 690 -7.41 -44.77 2.96
CA MET A 690 -8.71 -45.45 2.84
C MET A 690 -9.90 -44.48 2.85
N GLN A 691 -9.85 -43.37 3.61
CA GLN A 691 -10.91 -42.35 3.59
C GLN A 691 -10.95 -41.60 2.25
N TYR A 692 -9.80 -41.29 1.67
CA TYR A 692 -9.75 -40.67 0.33
C TYR A 692 -10.31 -41.57 -0.78
N MET A 693 -10.46 -42.90 -0.58
CA MET A 693 -11.12 -43.80 -1.53
C MET A 693 -12.61 -43.49 -1.77
N GLU A 694 -13.22 -42.60 -0.97
CA GLU A 694 -14.56 -42.08 -1.23
C GLU A 694 -14.61 -41.10 -2.43
N PHE A 695 -13.47 -40.52 -2.83
CA PHE A 695 -13.34 -39.59 -3.95
C PHE A 695 -13.30 -40.34 -5.29
N LYS A 696 -14.46 -40.37 -5.96
CA LYS A 696 -14.65 -41.03 -7.24
C LYS A 696 -14.43 -40.09 -8.40
N ALA A 697 -13.78 -40.59 -9.45
CA ALA A 697 -13.61 -39.86 -10.70
C ALA A 697 -14.99 -39.52 -11.31
N ALA A 698 -15.18 -38.26 -11.69
CA ALA A 698 -16.41 -37.82 -12.35
C ALA A 698 -16.59 -38.53 -13.70
N ASN A 699 -17.83 -38.90 -14.03
CA ASN A 699 -18.16 -39.43 -15.34
C ASN A 699 -18.19 -38.29 -16.38
N LYS A 700 -17.15 -38.25 -17.21
CA LYS A 700 -16.97 -37.25 -18.28
C LYS A 700 -17.45 -37.72 -19.66
N GLU A 701 -18.13 -38.87 -19.78
CA GLU A 701 -18.51 -39.47 -21.08
C GLU A 701 -19.43 -38.54 -21.89
N ASP A 702 -20.38 -37.87 -21.24
CA ASP A 702 -21.31 -36.95 -21.91
C ASP A 702 -20.70 -35.56 -22.16
N LEU A 703 -19.77 -35.10 -21.29
CA LEU A 703 -18.95 -33.91 -21.52
C LEU A 703 -18.07 -34.10 -22.77
N ALA A 704 -17.39 -35.25 -22.91
CA ALA A 704 -16.60 -35.58 -24.09
C ALA A 704 -17.40 -35.52 -25.40
N LYS A 705 -18.64 -36.03 -25.40
CA LYS A 705 -19.52 -36.00 -26.58
C LYS A 705 -19.91 -34.59 -26.99
N VAL A 706 -20.19 -33.71 -26.01
CA VAL A 706 -20.57 -32.32 -26.27
C VAL A 706 -19.36 -31.47 -26.67
N ILE A 707 -18.17 -31.71 -26.10
CA ILE A 707 -16.92 -31.11 -26.57
C ILE A 707 -16.65 -31.51 -28.02
N ALA A 708 -16.74 -32.80 -28.38
CA ALA A 708 -16.51 -33.23 -29.76
C ALA A 708 -17.49 -32.60 -30.77
N LEU A 709 -18.77 -32.43 -30.39
CA LEU A 709 -19.76 -31.70 -31.19
C LEU A 709 -19.41 -30.21 -31.33
N ALA A 710 -18.99 -29.58 -30.23
CA ALA A 710 -18.56 -28.19 -30.24
C ALA A 710 -17.29 -28.00 -31.08
N GLU A 711 -16.30 -28.90 -31.05
CA GLU A 711 -15.12 -28.81 -31.92
C GLU A 711 -15.47 -28.91 -33.41
N GLU A 712 -16.47 -29.73 -33.77
CA GLU A 712 -17.00 -29.78 -35.14
C GLU A 712 -17.68 -28.45 -35.54
N MET A 713 -18.50 -27.86 -34.65
CA MET A 713 -19.12 -26.55 -34.88
C MET A 713 -18.09 -25.41 -34.94
N ASN A 714 -17.07 -25.44 -34.07
CA ASN A 714 -15.97 -24.48 -34.02
C ASN A 714 -15.12 -24.51 -35.30
N SER A 715 -15.02 -25.67 -35.94
CA SER A 715 -14.38 -25.82 -37.26
C SER A 715 -15.20 -25.26 -38.43
N ASN A 716 -16.42 -24.74 -38.16
CA ASN A 716 -17.39 -24.26 -39.14
C ASN A 716 -18.03 -22.91 -38.71
N LEU A 717 -17.37 -22.11 -37.85
CA LEU A 717 -17.88 -20.84 -37.33
C LEU A 717 -18.27 -19.82 -38.42
N ASP A 718 -17.72 -19.93 -39.63
CA ASP A 718 -18.03 -19.09 -40.79
C ASP A 718 -19.51 -19.17 -41.22
N LYS A 719 -20.19 -20.28 -40.88
CA LYS A 719 -21.60 -20.53 -41.20
C LYS A 719 -22.58 -19.93 -40.19
N TYR A 720 -22.07 -19.35 -39.10
CA TYR A 720 -22.87 -18.82 -38.00
C TYR A 720 -22.75 -17.29 -37.93
N LEU A 721 -23.80 -16.64 -37.42
CA LEU A 721 -23.82 -15.21 -37.08
C LEU A 721 -22.77 -14.93 -35.99
N GLU A 722 -22.18 -13.73 -35.95
CA GLU A 722 -21.14 -13.41 -34.96
C GLU A 722 -21.66 -13.40 -33.50
N ASP A 723 -22.92 -13.01 -33.31
CA ASP A 723 -23.57 -13.05 -32.01
C ASP A 723 -23.61 -14.48 -31.44
N GLY A 724 -23.05 -14.63 -30.24
CA GLY A 724 -22.94 -15.91 -29.53
C GLY A 724 -21.64 -16.68 -29.76
N LYS A 725 -20.81 -16.36 -30.77
CA LYS A 725 -19.56 -17.10 -31.02
C LYS A 725 -18.56 -17.00 -29.87
N ALA A 726 -18.35 -15.81 -29.32
CA ALA A 726 -17.41 -15.58 -28.22
C ALA A 726 -17.79 -16.42 -26.97
N ALA A 727 -19.08 -16.39 -26.58
CA ALA A 727 -19.59 -17.20 -25.47
C ALA A 727 -19.47 -18.72 -25.74
N PHE A 728 -19.63 -19.13 -27.00
CA PHE A 728 -19.42 -20.52 -27.42
C PHE A 728 -17.95 -20.95 -27.38
N THR A 729 -17.00 -20.11 -27.83
CA THR A 729 -15.57 -20.44 -27.75
C THR A 729 -15.08 -20.51 -26.30
N SER A 730 -15.49 -19.56 -25.45
CA SER A 730 -15.13 -19.58 -24.02
C SER A 730 -15.72 -20.81 -23.31
N ALA A 731 -17.00 -21.12 -23.51
CA ALA A 731 -17.61 -22.31 -22.92
C ALA A 731 -16.98 -23.63 -23.43
N LEU A 732 -16.41 -23.65 -24.64
CA LEU A 732 -15.67 -24.81 -25.17
C LEU A 732 -14.29 -24.95 -24.52
N GLU A 733 -13.59 -23.84 -24.29
CA GLU A 733 -12.30 -23.84 -23.59
C GLU A 733 -12.45 -24.22 -22.11
N GLU A 734 -13.42 -23.64 -21.40
CA GLU A 734 -13.79 -24.03 -20.04
C GLU A 734 -14.15 -25.52 -19.94
N ALA A 735 -14.98 -26.02 -20.86
CA ALA A 735 -15.36 -27.42 -20.89
C ALA A 735 -14.17 -28.36 -21.12
N LYS A 736 -13.18 -27.95 -21.93
CA LYS A 736 -11.94 -28.70 -22.13
C LYS A 736 -11.05 -28.71 -20.88
N ALA A 737 -10.90 -27.58 -20.21
CA ALA A 737 -10.15 -27.51 -18.94
C ALA A 737 -10.77 -28.43 -17.88
N VAL A 738 -12.10 -28.40 -17.70
CA VAL A 738 -12.82 -29.33 -16.81
C VAL A 738 -12.72 -30.79 -17.30
N TYR A 739 -12.62 -31.02 -18.60
CA TYR A 739 -12.41 -32.37 -19.15
C TYR A 739 -11.01 -32.92 -18.85
N GLU A 740 -9.97 -32.10 -18.93
CA GLU A 740 -8.57 -32.47 -18.67
C GLU A 740 -8.22 -32.54 -17.17
N ASN A 741 -8.90 -31.78 -16.29
CA ASN A 741 -8.67 -31.82 -14.84
C ASN A 741 -9.01 -33.19 -14.21
N GLU A 742 -8.02 -33.99 -13.83
CA GLU A 742 -8.18 -35.35 -13.32
C GLU A 742 -8.98 -35.45 -12.00
N ILE A 743 -9.06 -34.37 -11.21
CA ILE A 743 -9.77 -34.32 -9.92
C ILE A 743 -11.13 -33.60 -9.98
N ALA A 744 -11.57 -33.14 -11.16
CA ALA A 744 -12.82 -32.42 -11.33
C ALA A 744 -14.04 -33.18 -10.75
N THR A 745 -14.86 -32.49 -9.99
CA THR A 745 -16.08 -33.03 -9.38
C THR A 745 -17.17 -33.29 -10.42
N GLN A 746 -18.13 -34.15 -10.08
CA GLN A 746 -19.28 -34.40 -10.95
C GLN A 746 -20.15 -33.16 -11.16
N GLU A 747 -20.16 -32.21 -10.21
CA GLU A 747 -20.93 -30.97 -10.32
C GLU A 747 -20.29 -30.00 -11.31
N GLU A 748 -18.96 -29.86 -11.31
CA GLU A 748 -18.22 -29.09 -12.31
C GLU A 748 -18.37 -29.72 -13.71
N VAL A 749 -18.22 -31.04 -13.83
CA VAL A 749 -18.42 -31.75 -15.11
C VAL A 749 -19.84 -31.58 -15.65
N ASN A 750 -20.86 -31.65 -14.78
CA ASN A 750 -22.25 -31.40 -15.16
C ASN A 750 -22.51 -29.93 -15.53
N SER A 751 -21.81 -28.99 -14.90
CA SER A 751 -21.94 -27.55 -15.15
C SER A 751 -21.27 -27.16 -16.46
N ALA A 752 -20.04 -27.62 -16.70
CA ALA A 752 -19.34 -27.49 -17.97
C ALA A 752 -20.15 -28.09 -19.14
N TRP A 753 -20.73 -29.27 -18.94
CA TRP A 753 -21.61 -29.90 -19.94
C TRP A 753 -22.87 -29.07 -20.22
N GLN A 754 -23.53 -28.53 -19.20
CA GLN A 754 -24.69 -27.65 -19.38
C GLN A 754 -24.33 -26.31 -20.03
N ASN A 755 -23.24 -25.67 -19.61
CA ASN A 755 -22.80 -24.37 -20.13
C ASN A 755 -22.43 -24.47 -21.61
N LEU A 756 -21.63 -25.48 -21.98
CA LEU A 756 -21.29 -25.70 -23.39
C LEU A 756 -22.53 -26.07 -24.21
N LEU A 757 -23.44 -26.89 -23.69
CA LEU A 757 -24.69 -27.23 -24.38
C LEU A 757 -25.61 -26.01 -24.58
N ASN A 758 -25.69 -25.11 -23.61
CA ASN A 758 -26.42 -23.85 -23.72
C ASN A 758 -25.76 -22.90 -24.73
N ALA A 759 -24.43 -22.81 -24.75
CA ALA A 759 -23.70 -21.99 -25.71
C ALA A 759 -23.84 -22.51 -27.15
N ILE A 760 -23.77 -23.84 -27.35
CA ILE A 760 -24.14 -24.52 -28.61
C ILE A 760 -25.57 -24.13 -29.03
N ALA A 761 -26.54 -24.18 -28.11
CA ALA A 761 -27.94 -23.90 -28.41
C ALA A 761 -28.22 -22.44 -28.78
N ASN A 762 -27.36 -21.51 -28.34
CA ASN A 762 -27.43 -20.09 -28.68
C ASN A 762 -26.75 -19.75 -30.03
N MET A 763 -26.02 -20.67 -30.64
CA MET A 763 -25.41 -20.43 -31.96
C MET A 763 -26.46 -20.43 -33.08
N MET A 764 -26.51 -19.34 -33.85
CA MET A 764 -27.44 -19.17 -34.97
C MET A 764 -26.73 -19.24 -36.32
N LEU A 765 -27.25 -20.04 -37.26
CA LEU A 765 -26.73 -20.10 -38.64
C LEU A 765 -27.05 -18.79 -39.39
N LYS A 766 -26.15 -18.39 -40.31
CA LYS A 766 -26.41 -17.28 -41.24
C LYS A 766 -27.63 -17.62 -42.12
N PRO A 767 -28.66 -16.74 -42.22
CA PRO A 767 -29.85 -17.03 -43.04
C PRO A 767 -29.59 -16.88 -44.56
N ASP A 768 -30.47 -17.47 -45.38
CA ASP A 768 -30.30 -17.54 -46.85
C ASP A 768 -30.81 -16.27 -47.54
N LYS A 769 -29.96 -15.63 -48.36
CA LYS A 769 -30.26 -14.39 -49.07
C LYS A 769 -30.56 -14.56 -50.56
N GLY A 770 -30.56 -15.78 -51.10
CA GLY A 770 -30.66 -16.02 -52.55
C GLY A 770 -31.87 -15.36 -53.23
N LEU A 771 -33.03 -15.31 -52.56
CA LEU A 771 -34.22 -14.63 -53.09
C LEU A 771 -34.04 -13.09 -53.16
N LEU A 772 -33.33 -12.51 -52.19
CA LEU A 772 -33.02 -11.08 -52.17
C LEU A 772 -32.01 -10.73 -53.27
N GLU A 773 -31.01 -11.58 -53.50
CA GLU A 773 -30.05 -11.45 -54.62
C GLU A 773 -30.77 -11.47 -55.98
N ASP A 774 -31.66 -12.43 -56.21
CA ASP A 774 -32.45 -12.55 -57.46
C ASP A 774 -33.32 -11.31 -57.71
N LEU A 775 -33.93 -10.75 -56.66
CA LEU A 775 -34.77 -9.54 -56.75
C LEU A 775 -33.94 -8.27 -56.99
N ILE A 776 -32.79 -8.15 -56.34
CA ILE A 776 -31.83 -7.06 -56.58
C ILE A 776 -31.36 -7.10 -58.04
N ALA A 777 -30.96 -8.27 -58.54
CA ALA A 777 -30.54 -8.45 -59.93
C ALA A 777 -31.68 -8.14 -60.92
N GLN A 778 -32.93 -8.51 -60.59
CA GLN A 778 -34.11 -8.14 -61.39
C GLN A 778 -34.31 -6.62 -61.43
N ALA A 779 -34.22 -5.95 -60.28
CA ALA A 779 -34.40 -4.51 -60.15
C ALA A 779 -33.30 -3.70 -60.86
N GLU A 780 -32.05 -4.13 -60.77
CA GLU A 780 -30.91 -3.55 -61.50
C GLU A 780 -31.02 -3.70 -63.02
N GLY A 781 -31.70 -4.75 -63.49
CA GLY A 781 -31.94 -4.99 -64.91
C GLY A 781 -32.94 -4.03 -65.56
N LEU A 782 -33.64 -3.19 -64.79
CA LEU A 782 -34.69 -2.30 -65.27
C LEU A 782 -34.12 -0.94 -65.73
N ASN A 783 -34.65 -0.45 -66.86
CA ASN A 783 -34.23 0.80 -67.46
C ASN A 783 -35.16 1.96 -67.06
N GLU A 784 -34.62 2.99 -66.42
CA GLU A 784 -35.37 4.15 -65.89
C GLU A 784 -36.24 4.85 -66.94
N ALA A 785 -35.84 4.86 -68.22
CA ALA A 785 -36.58 5.51 -69.30
C ALA A 785 -37.93 4.84 -69.64
N ASP A 786 -38.14 3.58 -69.25
CA ASP A 786 -39.34 2.82 -69.57
C ASP A 786 -40.45 2.99 -68.50
N TYR A 787 -40.15 3.63 -67.36
CA TYR A 787 -41.04 3.78 -66.20
C TYR A 787 -41.23 5.24 -65.76
N GLU A 788 -42.36 5.53 -65.12
CA GLU A 788 -42.64 6.85 -64.56
C GLU A 788 -41.68 7.17 -63.42
N ALA A 789 -41.00 8.32 -63.52
CA ALA A 789 -39.87 8.70 -62.66
C ALA A 789 -40.16 8.60 -61.16
N GLN A 790 -41.39 8.89 -60.70
CA GLN A 790 -41.74 8.76 -59.29
C GLN A 790 -41.85 7.30 -58.83
N SER A 791 -42.37 6.40 -59.68
CA SER A 791 -42.43 4.96 -59.39
C SER A 791 -41.02 4.33 -59.42
N PHE A 792 -40.18 4.74 -60.38
CA PHE A 792 -38.81 4.25 -60.50
C PHE A 792 -37.90 4.76 -59.36
N ALA A 793 -38.10 6.01 -58.90
CA ALA A 793 -37.40 6.53 -57.72
C ALA A 793 -37.73 5.75 -56.44
N ALA A 794 -39.01 5.37 -56.23
CA ALA A 794 -39.40 4.54 -55.09
C ALA A 794 -38.75 3.14 -55.16
N MET A 795 -38.73 2.51 -56.34
CA MET A 795 -38.02 1.25 -56.55
C MET A 795 -36.52 1.38 -56.32
N ARG A 796 -35.86 2.45 -56.79
CA ARG A 796 -34.43 2.68 -56.49
C ARG A 796 -34.14 2.83 -55.00
N THR A 797 -35.01 3.48 -54.23
CA THR A 797 -34.86 3.55 -52.76
C THR A 797 -34.94 2.17 -52.13
N ALA A 798 -35.93 1.36 -52.51
CA ALA A 798 -36.06 -0.03 -52.03
C ALA A 798 -34.84 -0.89 -52.44
N LEU A 799 -34.33 -0.71 -53.66
CA LEU A 799 -33.14 -1.42 -54.16
C LEU A 799 -31.85 -1.04 -53.41
N VAL A 800 -31.71 0.21 -52.97
CA VAL A 800 -30.56 0.63 -52.14
C VAL A 800 -30.63 -0.04 -50.77
N ALA A 801 -31.77 0.06 -50.08
CA ALA A 801 -31.98 -0.60 -48.79
C ALA A 801 -31.82 -2.13 -48.89
N ALA A 802 -32.28 -2.74 -49.99
CA ALA A 802 -32.10 -4.16 -50.25
C ALA A 802 -30.63 -4.57 -50.38
N LYS A 803 -29.81 -3.76 -51.03
CA LYS A 803 -28.37 -3.99 -51.14
C LYS A 803 -27.62 -3.80 -49.82
N GLU A 804 -28.07 -2.89 -48.98
CA GLU A 804 -27.53 -2.72 -47.62
C GLU A 804 -27.78 -3.99 -46.79
N VAL A 805 -29.03 -4.50 -46.77
CA VAL A 805 -29.37 -5.78 -46.11
C VAL A 805 -28.66 -6.99 -46.75
N LEU A 806 -28.43 -6.99 -48.07
CA LEU A 806 -27.66 -8.04 -48.72
C LEU A 806 -26.19 -8.04 -48.24
N ALA A 807 -25.57 -6.87 -48.16
CA ALA A 807 -24.16 -6.70 -47.80
C ALA A 807 -23.86 -6.92 -46.30
N ASP A 808 -24.84 -6.78 -45.41
CA ASP A 808 -24.67 -7.04 -43.97
C ASP A 808 -24.60 -8.54 -43.67
N GLU A 809 -23.40 -9.06 -43.40
CA GLU A 809 -23.19 -10.48 -43.10
C GLU A 809 -23.91 -11.02 -41.85
N ASN A 810 -24.45 -10.14 -40.99
CA ASN A 810 -25.19 -10.50 -39.78
C ASN A 810 -26.72 -10.31 -39.91
N ALA A 811 -27.22 -9.85 -41.06
CA ALA A 811 -28.65 -9.61 -41.27
C ALA A 811 -29.52 -10.82 -40.91
N THR A 812 -30.57 -10.58 -40.13
CA THR A 812 -31.50 -11.61 -39.64
C THR A 812 -32.49 -12.06 -40.71
N GLU A 813 -33.10 -13.24 -40.54
CA GLU A 813 -34.16 -13.75 -41.43
C GLU A 813 -35.37 -12.78 -41.51
N GLU A 814 -35.68 -12.05 -40.43
CA GLU A 814 -36.74 -11.03 -40.41
C GLU A 814 -36.38 -9.80 -41.26
N GLU A 815 -35.13 -9.34 -41.19
CA GLU A 815 -34.63 -8.22 -42.02
C GLU A 815 -34.53 -8.62 -43.49
N ILE A 816 -34.00 -9.81 -43.79
CA ILE A 816 -33.91 -10.36 -45.15
C ILE A 816 -35.32 -10.50 -45.76
N SER A 817 -36.27 -11.12 -45.05
CA SER A 817 -37.64 -11.31 -45.55
C SER A 817 -38.43 -10.01 -45.67
N THR A 818 -38.22 -9.04 -44.76
CA THR A 818 -38.79 -7.68 -44.87
C THR A 818 -38.23 -6.94 -46.08
N SER A 819 -36.92 -7.07 -46.33
CA SER A 819 -36.22 -6.46 -47.46
C SER A 819 -36.66 -7.04 -48.80
N VAL A 820 -36.80 -8.38 -48.88
CA VAL A 820 -37.44 -9.10 -50.01
C VAL A 820 -38.83 -8.53 -50.28
N ALA A 821 -39.71 -8.52 -49.27
CA ALA A 821 -41.09 -8.06 -49.45
C ALA A 821 -41.19 -6.59 -49.87
N ALA A 822 -40.31 -5.72 -49.34
CA ALA A 822 -40.25 -4.31 -49.70
C ALA A 822 -39.78 -4.10 -51.15
N LEU A 823 -38.78 -4.87 -51.61
CA LEU A 823 -38.30 -4.79 -52.99
C LEU A 823 -39.31 -5.39 -53.98
N GLU A 824 -39.96 -6.52 -53.66
CA GLU A 824 -41.05 -7.10 -54.45
C GLU A 824 -42.22 -6.12 -54.61
N ASP A 825 -42.68 -5.50 -53.53
CA ASP A 825 -43.77 -4.52 -53.54
C ASP A 825 -43.40 -3.25 -54.36
N ALA A 826 -42.16 -2.78 -54.23
CA ALA A 826 -41.68 -1.64 -55.02
C ALA A 826 -41.55 -1.97 -56.51
N LEU A 827 -41.09 -3.18 -56.87
CA LEU A 827 -41.07 -3.70 -58.24
C LEU A 827 -42.49 -3.84 -58.81
N ALA A 828 -43.44 -4.36 -58.02
CA ALA A 828 -44.84 -4.49 -58.42
C ALA A 828 -45.56 -3.14 -58.61
N LYS A 829 -45.09 -2.07 -57.97
CA LYS A 829 -45.62 -0.70 -58.08
C LYS A 829 -45.00 0.14 -59.21
N LEU A 830 -44.02 -0.39 -59.94
CA LEU A 830 -43.47 0.29 -61.12
C LEU A 830 -44.54 0.52 -62.19
N THR A 831 -44.65 1.77 -62.64
CA THR A 831 -45.68 2.19 -63.60
C THR A 831 -45.02 2.54 -64.94
N PRO A 832 -45.28 1.82 -66.05
CA PRO A 832 -44.64 2.09 -67.34
C PRO A 832 -45.05 3.44 -67.96
N VAL A 833 -44.14 4.10 -68.67
CA VAL A 833 -44.44 5.36 -69.38
C VAL A 833 -45.38 5.12 -70.56
N SER A 834 -46.67 5.43 -70.39
CA SER A 834 -47.69 5.19 -71.41
C SER A 834 -47.63 6.20 -72.57
N THR A 835 -47.24 5.74 -73.76
CA THR A 835 -47.34 6.51 -75.01
C THR A 835 -48.77 6.46 -75.55
N GLY A 836 -49.53 7.54 -75.33
CA GLY A 836 -51.00 7.56 -75.50
C GLY A 836 -51.52 7.42 -76.94
N GLY A 837 -52.72 6.81 -77.07
CA GLY A 837 -53.38 6.55 -78.36
C GLY A 837 -54.84 6.05 -78.31
N ASP A 838 -55.70 6.76 -77.58
CA ASP A 838 -57.16 6.94 -77.80
C ASP A 838 -58.06 5.77 -78.32
N GLN A 839 -59.02 5.28 -77.50
CA GLN A 839 -60.47 5.42 -77.76
C GLN A 839 -61.41 4.64 -76.79
N SER A 840 -62.46 5.33 -76.35
CA SER A 840 -63.85 4.83 -76.15
C SER A 840 -64.19 3.81 -75.03
N GLY A 841 -65.00 4.25 -74.05
CA GLY A 841 -66.28 3.54 -73.82
C GLY A 841 -66.87 3.41 -72.40
N SER A 842 -67.54 4.46 -71.91
CA SER A 842 -68.74 4.40 -71.01
C SER A 842 -68.62 3.82 -69.58
N GLY A 843 -69.15 4.51 -68.55
CA GLY A 843 -69.26 3.81 -67.24
C GLY A 843 -69.96 4.42 -66.01
N ASN A 844 -70.14 5.74 -65.86
CA ASN A 844 -71.10 6.39 -64.93
C ASN A 844 -70.95 6.23 -63.37
N GLY A 845 -70.67 7.36 -62.68
CA GLY A 845 -71.11 7.68 -61.30
C GLY A 845 -70.20 7.23 -60.14
N SER A 846 -70.22 7.85 -58.94
CA SER A 846 -70.80 9.15 -58.52
C SER A 846 -70.36 9.49 -57.08
N GLN A 847 -69.88 10.73 -56.82
CA GLN A 847 -69.78 11.42 -55.49
C GLN A 847 -68.99 10.70 -54.36
N ASP A 848 -68.36 11.35 -53.38
CA ASP A 848 -68.68 12.65 -52.76
C ASP A 848 -67.42 13.42 -52.27
N GLN A 849 -67.62 14.63 -51.74
CA GLN A 849 -66.58 15.60 -51.36
C GLN A 849 -66.26 15.67 -49.85
N THR A 850 -65.32 16.57 -49.51
CA THR A 850 -64.96 17.12 -48.17
C THR A 850 -63.94 16.32 -47.35
N GLY A 851 -62.97 16.91 -46.62
CA GLY A 851 -62.54 18.32 -46.51
C GLY A 851 -62.67 18.92 -45.09
N GLY A 852 -61.61 19.55 -44.57
CA GLY A 852 -61.69 20.51 -43.46
C GLY A 852 -60.86 20.24 -42.19
N THR A 853 -59.75 20.97 -42.07
CA THR A 853 -59.31 21.79 -40.91
C THR A 853 -59.86 21.54 -39.48
N SER A 854 -58.91 21.36 -38.55
CA SER A 854 -58.72 22.10 -37.27
C SER A 854 -59.66 21.93 -36.07
N ASP A 855 -59.08 22.21 -34.88
CA ASP A 855 -59.69 22.41 -33.54
C ASP A 855 -60.21 21.13 -32.81
N LYS A 856 -60.07 20.94 -31.49
CA LYS A 856 -59.75 21.86 -30.37
C LYS A 856 -59.29 21.14 -29.07
N ASP A 857 -58.34 21.75 -28.38
CA ASP A 857 -58.23 21.97 -26.92
C ASP A 857 -58.93 21.08 -25.84
N ASN A 858 -58.09 20.42 -25.02
CA ASN A 858 -57.74 20.80 -23.62
C ASN A 858 -58.42 20.13 -22.39
N THR A 859 -57.61 20.01 -21.30
CA THR A 859 -57.90 19.80 -19.85
C THR A 859 -58.54 18.45 -19.42
N SER A 860 -58.12 17.71 -18.37
CA SER A 860 -57.27 17.98 -17.18
C SER A 860 -57.28 16.77 -16.21
N SER A 861 -56.39 16.76 -15.21
CA SER A 861 -56.37 15.92 -13.98
C SER A 861 -56.06 14.42 -14.20
N ALA A 862 -54.89 13.87 -13.82
CA ALA A 862 -54.18 13.83 -12.53
C ALA A 862 -54.78 12.86 -11.49
N GLY A 863 -53.92 11.98 -10.95
CA GLY A 863 -54.18 11.19 -9.73
C GLY A 863 -53.81 9.70 -9.79
N ASN A 864 -52.61 9.36 -9.27
CA ASN A 864 -52.28 8.24 -8.34
C ASN A 864 -53.09 6.91 -8.44
N THR A 865 -52.52 5.70 -8.28
CA THR A 865 -51.62 5.29 -7.17
C THR A 865 -51.06 3.86 -7.38
N SER A 866 -49.88 3.60 -6.81
CA SER A 866 -49.49 2.37 -6.08
C SER A 866 -49.30 0.99 -6.80
N SER A 867 -48.04 0.53 -6.71
CA SER A 867 -47.59 -0.78 -6.18
C SER A 867 -47.84 -2.13 -6.91
N SER A 868 -46.69 -2.75 -7.24
CA SER A 868 -46.27 -4.08 -6.75
C SER A 868 -46.86 -5.39 -7.34
N LYS A 869 -45.96 -6.10 -8.03
CA LYS A 869 -45.71 -7.56 -8.04
C LYS A 869 -46.63 -8.52 -8.82
N THR A 870 -45.91 -9.56 -9.28
CA THR A 870 -46.29 -10.98 -9.51
C THR A 870 -46.69 -11.42 -10.92
N SER A 871 -45.74 -12.11 -11.55
CA SER A 871 -45.80 -13.39 -12.28
C SER A 871 -47.09 -13.85 -12.97
N GLY A 872 -46.94 -14.46 -14.16
CA GLY A 872 -48.00 -15.33 -14.70
C GLY A 872 -47.88 -15.68 -16.18
N THR A 873 -46.80 -16.33 -16.60
CA THR A 873 -46.70 -16.99 -17.93
C THR A 873 -47.86 -17.97 -18.16
N ASN A 874 -48.34 -18.11 -19.41
CA ASN A 874 -48.44 -19.44 -20.03
C ASN A 874 -48.64 -19.45 -21.55
N ALA A 875 -48.12 -20.51 -22.17
CA ALA A 875 -48.02 -20.74 -23.61
C ALA A 875 -49.27 -21.40 -24.24
N ALA A 876 -49.38 -21.30 -25.58
CA ALA A 876 -49.94 -22.32 -26.51
C ALA A 876 -50.04 -21.75 -27.95
N LYS A 877 -50.00 -22.51 -29.05
CA LYS A 877 -49.43 -23.83 -29.43
C LYS A 877 -49.75 -24.07 -30.93
N THR A 878 -49.02 -24.96 -31.61
CA THR A 878 -49.31 -25.54 -32.97
C THR A 878 -49.28 -24.53 -34.15
N GLY A 879 -48.70 -24.81 -35.32
CA GLY A 879 -48.59 -26.06 -36.10
C GLY A 879 -49.59 -26.01 -37.27
N ASP A 880 -49.37 -26.56 -38.47
CA ASP A 880 -48.31 -27.42 -39.03
C ASP A 880 -48.56 -27.58 -40.56
N THR A 881 -47.70 -28.33 -41.27
CA THR A 881 -47.94 -29.16 -42.49
C THR A 881 -47.46 -28.72 -43.90
N ALA A 882 -46.58 -29.59 -44.46
CA ALA A 882 -46.52 -30.12 -45.85
C ALA A 882 -46.08 -29.19 -47.02
N ASN A 883 -45.32 -29.59 -48.05
CA ASN A 883 -44.64 -30.85 -48.46
C ASN A 883 -43.76 -30.56 -49.73
N ALA A 884 -42.75 -31.33 -50.20
CA ALA A 884 -41.90 -32.38 -49.60
C ALA A 884 -40.90 -32.97 -50.65
N LEU A 885 -39.62 -33.21 -50.25
CA LEU A 885 -38.66 -34.22 -50.78
C LEU A 885 -38.09 -34.10 -52.22
N PRO A 886 -36.97 -34.80 -52.59
CA PRO A 886 -35.88 -35.45 -51.81
C PRO A 886 -34.44 -34.98 -52.24
N ILE A 887 -33.34 -35.34 -51.56
CA ILE A 887 -32.50 -36.57 -51.71
C ILE A 887 -31.52 -36.68 -50.52
N ALA A 888 -31.10 -37.91 -50.19
CA ALA A 888 -30.47 -38.28 -48.92
C ALA A 888 -28.93 -38.20 -48.83
N ALA A 889 -28.46 -37.95 -47.61
CA ALA A 889 -27.40 -38.71 -46.93
C ALA A 889 -27.72 -38.78 -45.42
N THR A 890 -27.25 -39.78 -44.69
CA THR A 890 -27.84 -40.23 -43.40
C THR A 890 -26.84 -40.42 -42.26
N ALA A 891 -27.39 -40.40 -41.04
CA ALA A 891 -26.79 -40.59 -39.71
C ALA A 891 -26.21 -39.30 -39.08
N ALA A 892 -26.43 -38.99 -37.80
CA ALA A 892 -27.09 -39.77 -36.74
C ALA A 892 -28.11 -38.94 -35.93
N ALA A 893 -29.31 -39.50 -35.71
CA ALA A 893 -30.27 -39.00 -34.73
C ALA A 893 -30.53 -40.10 -33.69
N ALA A 894 -29.87 -40.02 -32.53
CA ALA A 894 -30.00 -41.03 -31.46
C ALA A 894 -29.54 -40.56 -30.06
N ALA A 895 -29.93 -39.38 -29.57
CA ALA A 895 -29.72 -39.00 -28.16
C ALA A 895 -30.62 -37.83 -27.63
N LEU A 896 -31.91 -37.77 -28.00
CA LEU A 896 -32.88 -36.86 -27.37
C LEU A 896 -33.98 -37.63 -26.64
N ALA A 897 -33.62 -38.29 -25.52
CA ALA A 897 -34.59 -38.99 -24.66
C ALA A 897 -34.06 -39.37 -23.25
N ALA A 898 -33.62 -38.41 -22.42
CA ALA A 898 -33.42 -38.65 -20.97
C ALA A 898 -33.42 -37.39 -20.06
N GLY A 899 -33.97 -36.25 -20.50
CA GLY A 899 -33.93 -34.99 -19.75
C GLY A 899 -35.22 -34.64 -19.01
N ALA A 900 -35.82 -35.58 -18.24
CA ALA A 900 -37.11 -35.33 -17.58
C ALA A 900 -37.41 -36.24 -16.36
N ALA A 901 -36.63 -36.16 -15.27
CA ALA A 901 -37.10 -36.43 -13.90
C ALA A 901 -36.05 -36.06 -12.83
N VAL A 902 -36.54 -35.79 -11.61
CA VAL A 902 -35.78 -35.72 -10.33
C VAL A 902 -34.90 -34.48 -10.09
N VAL A 903 -35.55 -33.34 -9.84
CA VAL A 903 -35.23 -32.52 -8.66
C VAL A 903 -36.51 -32.32 -7.87
N LEU A 904 -36.64 -33.01 -6.73
CA LEU A 904 -37.46 -32.63 -5.57
C LEU A 904 -37.37 -33.73 -4.51
N ILE A 905 -36.65 -33.45 -3.42
CA ILE A 905 -36.99 -33.67 -2.00
C ILE A 905 -35.72 -33.46 -1.16
N LYS A 906 -35.65 -32.37 -0.40
CA LYS A 906 -34.76 -32.22 0.75
C LYS A 906 -35.35 -31.21 1.75
N LYS A 907 -36.15 -31.68 2.72
CA LYS A 907 -36.10 -31.25 4.15
C LYS A 907 -37.26 -31.79 4.99
N LYS A 908 -36.85 -32.40 6.12
CA LYS A 908 -37.49 -32.76 7.40
C LYS A 908 -37.15 -34.22 7.72
N GLU A 909 -36.78 -34.61 8.94
CA GLU A 909 -36.90 -34.01 10.30
C GLU A 909 -35.47 -33.95 10.94
N ASP A 910 -35.11 -33.12 11.93
CA ASP A 910 -35.68 -32.90 13.27
C ASP A 910 -35.77 -34.18 14.15
N ASN A 911 -34.64 -34.89 14.34
CA ASN A 911 -34.11 -35.42 15.62
C ASN A 911 -32.79 -36.19 15.42
#